data_AF-A0A024SG09-F1
#
_entry.id   AF-A0A024SG09-F1
#
_cell.length_a   1.000
_cell.length_b   1.000
_cell.length_c   1.000
_cell.angle_alpha   90.00
_cell.angle_beta   90.00
_cell.angle_gamma   90.00
#
_symmetry.space_group_name_H-M   'P 1'
#
loop_
_entity.id
_entity.type
_entity.pdbx_description
1 polymer ?
#
loop_
_entity_poly.entity_id
_entity_poly.type
_entity_poly.pdbx_seq_one_letter_code
_entity_poly.pdbx_strand_id
1 'polypeptide(L)'
;MDPLSVPVPPSSDAPALLESDSSTIPELSDSGYFTEVLRLPPGKSEAEADRELVARANAAGIAATLPSVASRRHPASSCSVVSFGTQQDRTFSNASNGSASSALTPHSSVFGPPSSLFDTGSGVRGVSASSLTFSHYERLIASVDSANAQPPFPRPPPTPTANDSSAQSVVSVTSKKSHRANLRDRLRWRRKTVAPAEVTICQKSFGAESGALHKLPCGHMHCVDCVRDVVDQAVQHEAQMPPRCCSQPLAAPLVRTILSQDAQVTFLLAVLKLNTPVEERVFCPDPACGHFIPTHDAHDAKHPFDLACFKCNGRVCAICKGAAHAVGENCPQDWELAVLKQKQQQQHDGSCWQRCYECRALVEIAGEAPYMTCQCKARFCSVCAAIWDPTTGCPNLCSFEEELRRRRQIEDAVPCEAALQIHANSSIKQLGQEQEEELRRFLEFKSQSKDALQTRHLIQEAAVEEKYDCQEEKLRERHERAWSQQEDRHVAAEMGLLESLQQDELNIHLRLKHMEAYCNGIGQNPNMMSSVRVVTERDRRQLGQQYYLRDGMDRTRESKINLMRERQAVKMEELRVKQAEEFALLTDARQEALDRLESQFVQEESQFNAVFASRQSRLQSRWVLAIEVLCKELEAQNPGQIYHRIDIPRWPDEKHL
;
A
#
# COMPACT_ATOMS: atom_id res chain seq x y z
N MET A 1 -41.27 -27.71 -35.54
CA MET A 1 -40.29 -27.46 -36.63
C MET A 1 -40.06 -25.97 -36.60
N ASP A 2 -39.11 -25.55 -35.76
CA ASP A 2 -39.02 -24.18 -35.28
C ASP A 2 -37.62 -23.65 -35.65
N PRO A 3 -37.50 -22.77 -36.67
CA PRO A 3 -36.23 -22.51 -37.33
C PRO A 3 -35.39 -21.39 -36.67
N LEU A 4 -35.55 -21.16 -35.36
CA LEU A 4 -34.89 -20.07 -34.62
C LEU A 4 -34.28 -20.53 -33.27
N SER A 5 -33.76 -21.75 -33.22
CA SER A 5 -33.03 -22.27 -32.05
C SER A 5 -31.76 -23.02 -32.46
N VAL A 6 -30.81 -22.27 -33.01
CA VAL A 6 -29.43 -22.73 -33.23
C VAL A 6 -28.53 -22.00 -32.24
N PRO A 7 -27.88 -22.70 -31.29
CA PRO A 7 -26.79 -22.12 -30.52
C PRO A 7 -25.62 -21.85 -31.47
N VAL A 8 -25.28 -20.57 -31.68
CA VAL A 8 -24.07 -20.21 -32.40
C VAL A 8 -22.87 -20.59 -31.51
N PRO A 9 -21.93 -21.43 -31.97
CA PRO A 9 -20.73 -21.74 -31.19
C PRO A 9 -19.87 -20.48 -31.02
N PRO A 10 -19.02 -20.38 -29.97
CA PRO A 10 -18.09 -19.26 -29.84
C PRO A 10 -17.22 -19.15 -31.09
N SER A 11 -17.29 -18.00 -31.76
CA SER A 11 -16.55 -17.74 -32.99
C SER A 11 -15.05 -17.66 -32.69
N SER A 12 -14.31 -18.70 -33.07
CA SER A 12 -12.86 -18.83 -32.92
C SER A 12 -12.07 -17.97 -33.92
N ASP A 13 -12.47 -16.71 -34.07
CA ASP A 13 -11.78 -15.68 -34.85
C ASP A 13 -11.21 -14.61 -33.90
N ALA A 14 -10.41 -15.05 -32.94
CA ALA A 14 -9.46 -14.16 -32.30
C ALA A 14 -8.42 -13.74 -33.36
N PRO A 15 -8.18 -12.44 -33.60
CA PRO A 15 -7.01 -12.04 -34.34
C PRO A 15 -5.78 -12.53 -33.57
N ALA A 16 -4.93 -13.33 -34.22
CA ALA A 16 -3.73 -13.87 -33.61
C ALA A 16 -2.72 -12.75 -33.33
N LEU A 17 -2.92 -12.04 -32.22
CA LEU A 17 -1.82 -11.44 -31.49
C LEU A 17 -0.81 -12.56 -31.27
N LEU A 18 0.42 -12.31 -31.72
CA LEU A 18 1.51 -13.26 -31.56
C LEU A 18 1.80 -13.39 -30.07
N GLU A 19 1.39 -14.51 -29.46
CA GLU A 19 2.01 -15.00 -28.24
C GLU A 19 3.43 -15.46 -28.60
N SER A 20 4.29 -14.49 -28.87
CA SER A 20 5.72 -14.68 -29.02
C SER A 20 6.30 -14.91 -27.63
N ASP A 21 6.51 -16.19 -27.29
CA ASP A 21 7.26 -16.67 -26.12
C ASP A 21 8.74 -16.27 -26.22
N SER A 22 8.98 -14.97 -26.18
CA SER A 22 10.28 -14.31 -26.18
C SER A 22 10.21 -13.15 -25.20
N SER A 23 10.58 -13.40 -23.94
CA SER A 23 10.61 -12.43 -22.84
C SER A 23 11.74 -11.40 -23.00
N THR A 24 11.83 -10.79 -24.18
CA THR A 24 12.93 -9.94 -24.63
C THR A 24 12.38 -8.60 -25.07
N ILE A 25 12.36 -7.65 -24.13
CA ILE A 25 12.01 -6.24 -24.33
C ILE A 25 12.86 -5.69 -25.50
N PRO A 26 12.28 -5.39 -26.68
CA PRO A 26 13.06 -5.03 -27.87
C PRO A 26 13.94 -3.79 -27.65
N GLU A 27 13.46 -2.87 -26.82
CA GLU A 27 14.14 -1.63 -26.43
C GLU A 27 15.44 -1.87 -25.63
N LEU A 28 15.68 -3.09 -25.13
CA LEU A 28 16.89 -3.46 -24.40
C LEU A 28 17.97 -4.11 -25.27
N SER A 29 17.86 -4.11 -26.60
CA SER A 29 18.81 -4.74 -27.51
C SER A 29 20.29 -4.35 -27.26
N ASP A 30 21.13 -5.34 -26.94
CA ASP A 30 22.58 -5.14 -26.73
C ASP A 30 23.30 -4.65 -28.01
N SER A 31 22.81 -4.98 -29.21
CA SER A 31 23.48 -4.53 -30.45
C SER A 31 23.34 -3.04 -30.71
N GLY A 32 22.23 -2.42 -30.29
CA GLY A 32 22.06 -0.96 -30.30
C GLY A 32 23.03 -0.30 -29.32
N TYR A 33 23.03 -0.79 -28.06
CA TYR A 33 23.94 -0.31 -27.01
C TYR A 33 25.43 -0.38 -27.42
N PHE A 34 25.88 -1.49 -28.03
CA PHE A 34 27.26 -1.61 -28.51
C PHE A 34 27.61 -0.64 -29.65
N THR A 35 26.66 -0.34 -30.52
CA THR A 35 26.87 0.50 -31.72
C THR A 35 26.79 1.99 -31.39
N GLU A 36 25.79 2.40 -30.61
CA GLU A 36 25.45 3.81 -30.37
C GLU A 36 26.20 4.37 -29.15
N VAL A 37 26.16 3.63 -28.03
CA VAL A 37 26.79 4.06 -26.77
C VAL A 37 28.27 3.69 -26.73
N LEU A 38 28.62 2.44 -27.06
CA LEU A 38 30.03 2.00 -27.00
C LEU A 38 30.83 2.23 -28.29
N ARG A 39 30.17 2.57 -29.42
CA ARG A 39 30.78 2.74 -30.76
C ARG A 39 31.74 1.60 -31.15
N LEU A 40 31.41 0.36 -30.76
CA LEU A 40 32.21 -0.81 -31.10
C LEU A 40 32.11 -1.13 -32.60
N PRO A 41 33.21 -1.56 -33.25
CA PRO A 41 33.16 -2.09 -34.61
C PRO A 41 32.13 -3.23 -34.73
N PRO A 42 31.39 -3.33 -35.85
CA PRO A 42 30.33 -4.32 -36.00
C PRO A 42 30.87 -5.75 -35.81
N GLY A 43 30.27 -6.47 -34.88
CA GLY A 43 30.67 -7.83 -34.48
C GLY A 43 31.66 -7.92 -33.31
N LYS A 44 32.27 -6.81 -32.84
CA LYS A 44 32.96 -6.80 -31.53
C LYS A 44 31.94 -6.70 -30.39
N SER A 45 32.09 -7.55 -29.37
CA SER A 45 31.27 -7.50 -28.14
C SER A 45 31.91 -6.64 -27.03
N GLU A 46 31.10 -6.15 -26.09
CA GLU A 46 31.59 -5.47 -24.86
C GLU A 46 32.64 -6.30 -24.12
N ALA A 47 32.40 -7.61 -23.97
CA ALA A 47 33.33 -8.56 -23.36
C ALA A 47 34.59 -8.86 -24.21
N GLU A 48 34.77 -8.24 -25.38
CA GLU A 48 36.02 -8.24 -26.15
C GLU A 48 36.79 -6.95 -25.96
N ALA A 49 36.12 -5.80 -26.01
CA ALA A 49 36.73 -4.52 -25.66
C ALA A 49 37.25 -4.52 -24.21
N ASP A 50 36.48 -5.09 -23.27
CA ASP A 50 36.89 -5.20 -21.87
C ASP A 50 38.06 -6.18 -21.67
N ARG A 51 38.18 -7.22 -22.51
CA ARG A 51 39.35 -8.10 -22.53
C ARG A 51 40.60 -7.39 -23.07
N GLU A 52 40.44 -6.56 -24.10
CA GLU A 52 41.50 -5.73 -24.68
C GLU A 52 42.03 -4.71 -23.65
N LEU A 53 41.13 -4.06 -22.91
CA LEU A 53 41.48 -3.13 -21.82
C LEU A 53 42.12 -3.83 -20.61
N VAL A 54 41.59 -4.99 -20.19
CA VAL A 54 42.21 -5.81 -19.13
C VAL A 54 43.59 -6.33 -19.55
N ALA A 55 43.81 -6.65 -20.82
CA ALA A 55 45.14 -7.04 -21.31
C ALA A 55 46.16 -5.87 -21.19
N ARG A 56 45.75 -4.64 -21.56
CA ARG A 56 46.57 -3.43 -21.34
C ARG A 56 46.86 -3.18 -19.86
N ALA A 57 45.85 -3.33 -19.00
CA ALA A 57 46.01 -3.22 -17.55
C ALA A 57 47.09 -4.17 -17.00
N ASN A 58 47.02 -5.46 -17.34
CA ASN A 58 48.02 -6.43 -16.92
C ASN A 58 49.42 -6.13 -17.49
N ALA A 59 49.51 -5.63 -18.73
CA ALA A 59 50.79 -5.20 -19.32
C ALA A 59 51.38 -3.96 -18.63
N ALA A 60 50.54 -3.06 -18.12
CA ALA A 60 50.92 -1.90 -17.31
C ALA A 60 51.13 -2.23 -15.81
N GLY A 61 51.10 -3.52 -15.43
CA GLY A 61 51.27 -3.99 -14.04
C GLY A 61 50.04 -3.84 -13.14
N ILE A 62 48.88 -3.48 -13.69
CA ILE A 62 47.61 -3.34 -12.98
C ILE A 62 46.86 -4.68 -12.99
N ALA A 63 46.76 -5.33 -11.83
CA ALA A 63 45.93 -6.53 -11.67
C ALA A 63 44.43 -6.15 -11.61
N ALA A 64 43.74 -6.22 -12.75
CA ALA A 64 42.35 -5.80 -12.89
C ALA A 64 41.45 -6.87 -13.54
N THR A 65 40.16 -6.86 -13.19
CA THR A 65 39.11 -7.69 -13.81
C THR A 65 37.82 -6.90 -13.96
N LEU A 66 37.32 -6.72 -15.19
CA LEU A 66 36.02 -6.08 -15.44
C LEU A 66 34.85 -7.09 -15.33
N PRO A 67 33.65 -6.68 -14.88
CA PRO A 67 32.51 -7.59 -14.67
C PRO A 67 32.13 -8.39 -15.92
N SER A 68 32.12 -7.76 -17.09
CA SER A 68 31.83 -8.37 -18.40
C SER A 68 32.75 -9.55 -18.76
N VAL A 69 33.97 -9.54 -18.22
CA VAL A 69 34.98 -10.59 -18.41
C VAL A 69 34.87 -11.66 -17.32
N ALA A 70 34.54 -11.27 -16.09
CA ALA A 70 34.32 -12.20 -14.97
C ALA A 70 33.16 -13.16 -15.24
N SER A 71 32.02 -12.66 -15.75
CA SER A 71 30.82 -13.44 -16.05
C SER A 71 30.98 -14.49 -17.17
N ARG A 72 32.10 -14.48 -17.92
CA ARG A 72 32.43 -15.52 -18.91
C ARG A 72 33.28 -16.67 -18.35
N ARG A 73 33.58 -16.69 -17.05
CA ARG A 73 34.05 -17.93 -16.39
C ARG A 73 32.87 -18.90 -16.26
N HIS A 74 32.72 -19.79 -17.24
CA HIS A 74 31.87 -20.97 -17.08
C HIS A 74 32.24 -21.68 -15.76
N PRO A 75 31.25 -22.14 -14.96
CA PRO A 75 31.56 -23.06 -13.87
C PRO A 75 32.25 -24.29 -14.47
N ALA A 76 33.40 -24.67 -13.93
CA ALA A 76 34.18 -25.77 -14.47
C ALA A 76 33.33 -27.05 -14.50
N SER A 77 33.17 -27.64 -15.68
CA SER A 77 32.33 -28.82 -15.87
C SER A 77 32.79 -29.97 -14.99
N SER A 78 31.85 -30.86 -14.64
CA SER A 78 32.07 -31.98 -13.72
C SER A 78 33.16 -32.94 -14.22
N CYS A 79 34.38 -32.79 -13.69
CA CYS A 79 35.40 -33.82 -13.75
C CYS A 79 35.08 -34.91 -12.72
N SER A 80 34.73 -36.10 -13.22
CA SER A 80 34.29 -37.23 -12.41
C SER A 80 35.42 -37.92 -11.64
N VAL A 81 35.04 -38.61 -10.56
CA VAL A 81 35.97 -39.29 -9.65
C VAL A 81 36.63 -40.50 -10.31
N VAL A 82 37.96 -40.57 -10.28
CA VAL A 82 38.68 -41.86 -10.26
C VAL A 82 39.87 -41.77 -9.31
N SER A 83 40.04 -42.76 -8.45
CA SER A 83 41.04 -42.77 -7.38
C SER A 83 42.32 -43.48 -7.79
N PHE A 84 43.47 -42.92 -7.40
CA PHE A 84 44.64 -43.70 -6.97
C PHE A 84 45.31 -42.95 -5.80
N GLY A 85 45.82 -43.69 -4.82
CA GLY A 85 46.47 -43.10 -3.65
C GLY A 85 47.39 -44.07 -2.94
N THR A 86 48.46 -43.52 -2.35
CA THR A 86 49.44 -44.25 -1.54
C THR A 86 49.95 -43.39 -0.39
N GLN A 87 49.55 -43.78 0.83
CA GLN A 87 50.35 -43.82 2.06
C GLN A 87 51.29 -42.65 2.46
N GLN A 88 51.01 -42.12 3.66
CA GLN A 88 51.99 -41.77 4.73
C GLN A 88 52.93 -40.56 4.46
N ASP A 89 53.45 -39.83 5.45
CA ASP A 89 53.50 -40.04 6.91
C ASP A 89 53.55 -38.69 7.69
N ARG A 90 53.40 -38.74 9.03
CA ARG A 90 53.94 -37.78 10.04
C ARG A 90 53.55 -36.28 10.00
N THR A 91 52.70 -35.80 10.94
CA THR A 91 53.02 -35.19 12.28
C THR A 91 53.66 -33.78 12.27
N PHE A 92 53.49 -32.88 13.25
CA PHE A 92 52.82 -32.91 14.57
C PHE A 92 52.20 -31.52 14.87
N SER A 93 51.15 -31.46 15.69
CA SER A 93 50.81 -30.23 16.43
C SER A 93 51.65 -30.13 17.71
N ASN A 94 51.96 -28.91 18.18
CA ASN A 94 52.41 -28.73 19.56
C ASN A 94 51.98 -27.36 20.11
N ALA A 95 51.78 -27.26 21.43
CA ALA A 95 51.27 -26.06 22.09
C ALA A 95 51.81 -25.92 23.53
N SER A 96 51.49 -24.77 24.14
CA SER A 96 51.49 -24.48 25.60
C SER A 96 52.73 -23.90 26.29
N ASN A 97 52.44 -22.99 27.25
CA ASN A 97 53.11 -22.67 28.51
C ASN A 97 54.47 -21.92 28.54
N GLY A 98 54.59 -20.94 29.46
CA GLY A 98 55.88 -20.35 29.86
C GLY A 98 55.83 -18.94 30.48
N SER A 99 55.27 -18.76 31.68
CA SER A 99 55.10 -17.46 32.36
C SER A 99 56.39 -16.76 32.79
N ALA A 100 56.40 -15.42 32.79
CA ALA A 100 57.19 -14.57 33.70
C ALA A 100 56.54 -13.18 33.88
N SER A 101 56.74 -12.51 35.01
CA SER A 101 56.16 -11.19 35.32
C SER A 101 57.12 -10.32 36.13
N SER A 102 57.00 -9.00 36.03
CA SER A 102 57.59 -8.04 36.97
C SER A 102 56.81 -6.73 37.04
N ALA A 103 56.82 -6.14 38.23
CA ALA A 103 56.16 -4.93 38.74
C ALA A 103 56.40 -3.65 37.88
N LEU A 104 55.66 -2.53 38.02
CA LEU A 104 55.36 -1.80 39.27
C LEU A 104 53.98 -1.10 39.32
N THR A 105 53.36 -1.18 40.49
CA THR A 105 52.33 -0.26 41.07
C THR A 105 53.05 0.64 42.14
N PRO A 106 52.44 1.51 43.00
CA PRO A 106 51.03 1.82 43.37
C PRO A 106 50.66 3.31 43.05
N HIS A 107 49.71 4.06 43.67
CA HIS A 107 48.81 3.98 44.85
C HIS A 107 47.52 4.83 44.56
N SER A 108 46.52 4.93 45.46
CA SER A 108 45.39 3.99 45.64
C SER A 108 44.32 4.59 46.59
N SER A 109 43.09 4.02 46.61
CA SER A 109 42.06 4.16 47.68
C SER A 109 41.34 5.53 47.78
N VAL A 110 40.16 5.70 48.41
CA VAL A 110 39.45 4.95 49.49
C VAL A 110 37.92 4.82 49.23
N PHE A 111 37.25 3.84 49.85
CA PHE A 111 35.78 3.60 49.85
C PHE A 111 35.03 4.28 51.03
N GLY A 112 33.73 4.60 50.88
CA GLY A 112 32.83 4.83 52.05
C GLY A 112 31.49 5.56 51.78
N PRO A 113 30.32 4.94 52.08
CA PRO A 113 28.99 5.58 52.16
C PRO A 113 28.45 5.60 53.63
N PRO A 114 27.21 6.05 53.97
CA PRO A 114 26.16 6.79 53.23
C PRO A 114 25.59 8.05 53.98
N SER A 115 24.47 8.57 53.45
CA SER A 115 23.39 9.31 54.15
C SER A 115 23.39 10.85 54.25
N SER A 116 22.16 11.38 54.29
CA SER A 116 21.70 12.76 54.03
C SER A 116 21.53 13.66 55.27
N LEU A 117 21.39 14.98 55.07
CA LEU A 117 20.36 15.83 55.72
C LEU A 117 20.27 17.22 55.03
N PHE A 118 19.04 17.73 54.84
CA PHE A 118 18.66 19.04 54.22
C PHE A 118 19.15 19.23 52.75
N ASP A 119 18.34 19.24 51.68
CA ASP A 119 16.93 19.63 51.41
C ASP A 119 16.64 21.14 51.30
N THR A 120 16.62 21.62 50.05
CA THR A 120 15.53 22.43 49.49
C THR A 120 15.39 22.09 47.99
N GLY A 121 14.17 21.90 47.48
CA GLY A 121 13.89 21.47 46.10
C GLY A 121 14.13 22.53 45.01
N SER A 122 13.78 22.29 43.74
CA SER A 122 13.00 21.19 43.14
C SER A 122 13.33 21.07 41.64
N GLY A 123 13.27 19.90 40.98
CA GLY A 123 12.92 18.57 41.46
C GLY A 123 13.20 17.50 40.40
N VAL A 124 13.04 16.22 40.77
CA VAL A 124 13.36 15.07 39.89
C VAL A 124 12.40 15.05 38.69
N ARG A 125 12.94 15.20 37.47
CA ARG A 125 12.20 14.87 36.24
C ARG A 125 12.14 13.35 36.08
N GLY A 126 11.11 12.75 36.68
CA GLY A 126 10.60 11.48 36.19
C GLY A 126 10.21 11.63 34.71
N VAL A 127 10.34 10.54 33.93
CA VAL A 127 10.06 10.56 32.48
C VAL A 127 8.66 11.11 32.24
N SER A 128 8.55 12.14 31.39
CA SER A 128 7.26 12.73 31.05
C SER A 128 6.41 11.68 30.31
N ALA A 129 5.32 11.24 30.93
CA ALA A 129 4.38 10.28 30.36
C ALA A 129 3.57 10.84 29.16
N SER A 130 3.94 12.03 28.65
CA SER A 130 3.26 12.75 27.57
C SER A 130 3.32 12.09 26.20
N SER A 131 4.19 11.09 25.99
CA SER A 131 4.28 10.32 24.73
C SER A 131 3.49 9.00 24.74
N LEU A 132 3.28 8.37 25.91
CA LEU A 132 2.56 7.10 26.03
C LEU A 132 1.06 7.33 26.21
N THR A 133 0.36 7.65 25.11
CA THR A 133 -1.09 7.89 25.11
C THR A 133 -1.87 6.79 24.39
N PHE A 134 -3.07 6.47 24.91
CA PHE A 134 -3.99 5.53 24.25
C PHE A 134 -4.44 5.96 22.84
N SER A 135 -4.18 7.21 22.43
CA SER A 135 -4.41 7.69 21.06
C SER A 135 -3.65 6.89 19.99
N HIS A 136 -2.52 6.25 20.34
CA HIS A 136 -1.79 5.37 19.43
C HIS A 136 -2.50 4.01 19.25
N TYR A 137 -3.22 3.56 20.28
CA TYR A 137 -4.04 2.35 20.22
C TYR A 137 -5.38 2.62 19.52
N GLU A 138 -6.00 3.78 19.78
CA GLU A 138 -7.22 4.22 19.09
C GLU A 138 -6.98 4.42 17.58
N ARG A 139 -5.81 4.95 17.18
CA ARG A 139 -5.37 4.97 15.76
C ARG A 139 -5.17 3.57 15.17
N LEU A 140 -4.57 2.64 15.92
CA LEU A 140 -4.34 1.27 15.47
C LEU A 140 -5.65 0.44 15.39
N ILE A 141 -6.66 0.77 16.20
CA ILE A 141 -8.04 0.29 16.01
C ILE A 141 -8.63 0.89 14.72
N ALA A 142 -8.57 2.21 14.54
CA ALA A 142 -9.17 2.90 13.40
C ALA A 142 -8.58 2.50 12.04
N SER A 143 -7.28 2.17 11.97
CA SER A 143 -6.66 1.64 10.75
C SER A 143 -7.12 0.20 10.45
N VAL A 144 -7.31 -0.64 11.46
CA VAL A 144 -7.86 -2.00 11.32
C VAL A 144 -9.35 -1.98 10.95
N ASP A 145 -10.13 -1.07 11.53
CA ASP A 145 -11.54 -0.91 11.16
C ASP A 145 -11.68 -0.35 9.74
N SER A 146 -10.79 0.56 9.31
CA SER A 146 -10.69 1.01 7.91
C SER A 146 -10.28 -0.11 6.95
N ALA A 147 -9.35 -0.99 7.34
CA ALA A 147 -8.94 -2.14 6.52
C ALA A 147 -10.03 -3.22 6.40
N ASN A 148 -10.91 -3.33 7.39
CA ASN A 148 -12.13 -4.16 7.32
C ASN A 148 -13.30 -3.46 6.61
N ALA A 149 -13.20 -2.15 6.35
CA ALA A 149 -14.24 -1.39 5.66
C ALA A 149 -14.11 -1.58 4.15
N GLN A 150 -14.87 -2.54 3.62
CA GLN A 150 -15.27 -2.52 2.21
C GLN A 150 -15.84 -1.14 1.85
N PRO A 151 -15.59 -0.62 0.63
CA PRO A 151 -16.07 0.70 0.24
C PRO A 151 -17.60 0.77 0.37
N PRO A 152 -18.17 1.86 0.92
CA PRO A 152 -19.60 1.94 1.15
C PRO A 152 -20.35 2.03 -0.17
N PHE A 153 -21.24 1.07 -0.42
CA PHE A 153 -22.22 1.14 -1.51
C PHE A 153 -22.93 2.52 -1.51
N PRO A 154 -23.03 3.22 -2.65
CA PRO A 154 -23.61 4.56 -2.69
C PRO A 154 -25.06 4.57 -2.19
N ARG A 155 -25.33 5.37 -1.16
CA ARG A 155 -26.71 5.79 -0.87
C ARG A 155 -27.08 6.95 -1.81
N PRO A 156 -28.30 6.98 -2.36
CA PRO A 156 -28.75 8.11 -3.15
C PRO A 156 -28.83 9.40 -2.30
N PRO A 157 -28.63 10.58 -2.90
CA PRO A 157 -28.55 11.85 -2.18
C PRO A 157 -29.91 12.34 -1.65
N PRO A 158 -29.92 13.21 -0.62
CA PRO A 158 -31.15 13.84 -0.14
C PRO A 158 -31.62 14.94 -1.10
N THR A 159 -32.89 14.90 -1.51
CA THR A 159 -33.54 16.02 -2.22
C THR A 159 -34.26 16.98 -1.23
N PRO A 160 -34.34 18.28 -1.55
CA PRO A 160 -34.81 19.31 -0.63
C PRO A 160 -36.34 19.44 -0.57
N THR A 161 -36.81 20.18 0.44
CA THR A 161 -38.21 20.56 0.67
C THR A 161 -38.76 21.54 -0.37
N ALA A 162 -39.99 21.33 -0.85
CA ALA A 162 -41.17 22.11 -0.43
C ALA A 162 -42.34 21.99 -1.44
N ASN A 163 -43.57 21.93 -0.90
CA ASN A 163 -44.86 22.08 -1.62
C ASN A 163 -45.14 20.98 -2.69
N ASP A 164 -46.38 20.54 -2.91
CA ASP A 164 -47.58 21.37 -3.00
C ASP A 164 -48.85 20.77 -2.36
N SER A 165 -49.91 21.56 -2.47
CA SER A 165 -51.25 21.41 -1.96
C SER A 165 -52.02 20.26 -2.63
N SER A 166 -52.87 19.59 -1.86
CA SER A 166 -54.30 19.61 -2.19
C SER A 166 -55.16 19.35 -0.95
N ALA A 167 -56.41 19.78 -1.01
CA ALA A 167 -57.39 19.67 0.06
C ALA A 167 -58.67 18.99 -0.44
N GLN A 168 -59.63 18.84 0.48
CA GLN A 168 -60.99 18.33 0.28
C GLN A 168 -61.10 16.79 0.22
N SER A 169 -62.24 16.18 0.59
CA SER A 169 -63.52 16.80 0.93
C SER A 169 -64.20 16.20 2.17
N VAL A 170 -65.12 16.97 2.75
CA VAL A 170 -66.04 16.54 3.81
C VAL A 170 -67.46 16.39 3.26
N VAL A 171 -68.03 15.20 3.39
CA VAL A 171 -69.49 14.99 3.46
C VAL A 171 -69.79 13.84 4.41
N SER A 172 -70.86 13.98 5.18
CA SER A 172 -71.44 12.96 6.05
C SER A 172 -72.90 12.73 5.65
N VAL A 173 -73.49 11.57 5.97
CA VAL A 173 -74.84 11.43 6.59
C VAL A 173 -75.29 9.96 6.73
N THR A 174 -75.27 9.46 7.97
CA THR A 174 -76.14 8.36 8.51
C THR A 174 -75.97 6.93 7.94
N SER A 175 -76.50 5.84 8.54
CA SER A 175 -77.37 5.68 9.73
C SER A 175 -77.22 4.30 10.41
N LYS A 176 -77.26 4.25 11.76
CA LYS A 176 -77.74 3.11 12.61
C LYS A 176 -76.91 1.79 12.57
N LYS A 177 -76.83 0.93 13.60
CA LYS A 177 -77.25 0.97 15.03
C LYS A 177 -76.48 -0.12 15.81
N SER A 178 -76.22 0.08 17.11
CA SER A 178 -76.13 -0.96 18.19
C SER A 178 -75.10 -2.13 18.03
N HIS A 179 -74.23 -2.48 18.98
CA HIS A 179 -74.48 -2.74 20.39
C HIS A 179 -73.23 -2.55 21.28
N ARG A 180 -73.42 -2.47 22.61
CA ARG A 180 -72.37 -2.65 23.63
C ARG A 180 -72.23 -4.12 24.02
N ALA A 181 -71.00 -4.58 24.23
CA ALA A 181 -70.67 -5.66 25.15
C ALA A 181 -69.21 -5.53 25.64
N ASN A 182 -68.97 -5.73 26.93
CA ASN A 182 -67.63 -5.96 27.48
C ASN A 182 -67.33 -7.46 27.45
N LEU A 183 -66.06 -7.87 27.28
CA LEU A 183 -65.44 -8.81 28.25
C LEU A 183 -63.91 -8.80 28.16
N ARG A 184 -63.23 -8.99 29.29
CA ARG A 184 -61.84 -9.49 29.32
C ARG A 184 -61.86 -11.00 29.10
N ASP A 185 -60.98 -11.57 28.27
CA ASP A 185 -59.87 -12.41 28.78
C ASP A 185 -59.02 -13.11 27.70
N ARG A 186 -57.78 -13.42 28.11
CA ARG A 186 -56.94 -14.59 27.74
C ARG A 186 -56.46 -14.83 26.30
N LEU A 187 -55.12 -14.79 26.18
CA LEU A 187 -54.24 -15.82 25.56
C LEU A 187 -54.53 -16.21 24.09
N ARG A 188 -53.63 -15.92 23.14
CA ARG A 188 -52.27 -16.51 23.13
C ARG A 188 -51.30 -15.71 22.25
N TRP A 189 -50.23 -15.18 22.82
CA TRP A 189 -49.04 -14.81 22.05
C TRP A 189 -48.18 -16.07 21.82
N ARG A 190 -47.91 -16.42 20.56
CA ARG A 190 -46.92 -17.45 20.24
C ARG A 190 -45.52 -16.89 20.52
N ARG A 191 -44.89 -17.34 21.61
CA ARG A 191 -43.44 -17.24 21.77
C ARG A 191 -42.78 -17.98 20.60
N LYS A 192 -42.09 -17.26 19.71
CA LYS A 192 -41.15 -17.86 18.76
C LYS A 192 -39.84 -18.05 19.54
N THR A 193 -39.50 -19.28 19.86
CA THR A 193 -38.30 -19.62 20.63
C THR A 193 -37.06 -19.35 19.79
N VAL A 194 -36.35 -18.27 20.12
CA VAL A 194 -34.96 -18.09 19.70
C VAL A 194 -34.13 -19.10 20.48
N ALA A 195 -33.27 -19.86 19.79
CA ALA A 195 -32.34 -20.78 20.44
C ALA A 195 -31.32 -19.98 21.28
N PRO A 196 -30.88 -20.48 22.45
CA PRO A 196 -29.80 -19.82 23.19
C PRO A 196 -28.52 -19.88 22.36
N ALA A 197 -27.91 -18.73 22.10
CA ALA A 197 -26.52 -18.70 21.66
C ALA A 197 -25.64 -19.12 22.84
N GLU A 198 -24.68 -20.02 22.60
CA GLU A 198 -23.72 -20.43 23.61
C GLU A 198 -22.76 -19.27 23.90
N VAL A 199 -22.99 -18.59 25.03
CA VAL A 199 -22.09 -17.53 25.49
C VAL A 199 -20.83 -18.20 26.05
N THR A 200 -19.69 -17.98 25.41
CA THR A 200 -18.38 -18.44 25.89
C THR A 200 -18.01 -17.71 27.18
N ILE A 201 -18.47 -18.24 28.32
CA ILE A 201 -18.11 -17.80 29.66
C ILE A 201 -16.75 -18.40 30.02
N CYS A 202 -15.97 -17.67 30.82
CA CYS A 202 -14.66 -18.09 31.33
C CYS A 202 -14.66 -19.55 31.86
N GLN A 203 -13.69 -20.35 31.40
CA GLN A 203 -13.53 -21.76 31.82
C GLN A 203 -12.92 -21.93 33.22
N LYS A 204 -12.47 -20.83 33.87
CA LYS A 204 -11.95 -20.83 35.24
C LYS A 204 -13.12 -20.76 36.22
N SER A 205 -13.25 -21.73 37.13
CA SER A 205 -14.34 -21.78 38.12
C SER A 205 -14.26 -20.62 39.11
N PHE A 206 -15.33 -19.82 39.22
CA PHE A 206 -15.39 -18.64 40.08
C PHE A 206 -15.30 -18.99 41.57
N GLY A 207 -14.20 -18.60 42.22
CA GLY A 207 -14.14 -18.46 43.67
C GLY A 207 -14.83 -17.17 44.12
N ALA A 208 -15.16 -17.06 45.41
CA ALA A 208 -15.89 -15.91 45.98
C ALA A 208 -15.11 -14.58 46.01
N GLU A 209 -13.92 -14.54 45.39
CA GLU A 209 -12.95 -13.45 45.42
C GLU A 209 -12.56 -12.97 44.00
N SER A 210 -13.16 -13.57 42.95
CA SER A 210 -12.90 -13.21 41.55
C SER A 210 -13.72 -11.98 41.11
N GLY A 211 -13.04 -11.03 40.45
CA GLY A 211 -13.58 -9.69 40.13
C GLY A 211 -14.67 -9.62 39.05
N ALA A 212 -15.11 -8.38 38.78
CA ALA A 212 -16.25 -8.08 37.93
C ALA A 212 -16.18 -8.67 36.50
N LEU A 213 -17.36 -9.02 35.97
CA LEU A 213 -17.53 -9.45 34.59
C LEU A 213 -17.78 -8.24 33.68
N HIS A 214 -16.96 -8.10 32.65
CA HIS A 214 -17.06 -7.05 31.65
C HIS A 214 -17.77 -7.56 30.40
N LYS A 215 -18.75 -6.80 29.91
CA LYS A 215 -19.41 -7.04 28.63
C LYS A 215 -18.61 -6.41 27.49
N LEU A 216 -18.25 -7.21 26.49
CA LEU A 216 -17.56 -6.77 25.29
C LEU A 216 -18.56 -6.27 24.21
N PRO A 217 -18.13 -5.44 23.24
CA PRO A 217 -19.00 -4.96 22.15
C PRO A 217 -19.59 -6.11 21.31
N CYS A 218 -18.87 -7.23 21.18
CA CYS A 218 -19.33 -8.44 20.51
C CYS A 218 -20.38 -9.24 21.31
N GLY A 219 -20.74 -8.80 22.53
CA GLY A 219 -21.76 -9.41 23.38
C GLY A 219 -21.25 -10.41 24.43
N HIS A 220 -20.01 -10.91 24.30
CA HIS A 220 -19.42 -11.85 25.24
C HIS A 220 -19.07 -11.23 26.61
N MET A 221 -19.00 -12.09 27.64
CA MET A 221 -18.77 -11.72 29.03
C MET A 221 -17.44 -12.33 29.52
N HIS A 222 -16.45 -11.50 29.82
CA HIS A 222 -15.13 -11.93 30.30
C HIS A 222 -14.85 -11.37 31.70
N CYS A 223 -14.16 -12.14 32.55
CA CYS A 223 -13.60 -11.61 33.80
C CYS A 223 -12.34 -10.78 33.51
N VAL A 224 -11.97 -9.92 34.46
CA VAL A 224 -10.76 -9.06 34.43
C VAL A 224 -9.52 -9.84 33.98
N ASP A 225 -9.31 -11.03 34.56
CA ASP A 225 -8.11 -11.83 34.32
C ASP A 225 -8.08 -12.42 32.91
N CYS A 226 -9.21 -12.86 32.34
CA CYS A 226 -9.24 -13.33 30.96
C CYS A 226 -9.09 -12.21 29.94
N VAL A 227 -9.46 -10.96 30.27
CA VAL A 227 -9.13 -9.82 29.41
C VAL A 227 -7.64 -9.51 29.50
N ARG A 228 -7.02 -9.63 30.68
CA ARG A 228 -5.56 -9.51 30.85
C ARG A 228 -4.82 -10.60 30.07
N ASP A 229 -5.21 -11.87 30.22
CA ASP A 229 -4.66 -13.03 29.50
C ASP A 229 -4.63 -12.77 27.98
N VAL A 230 -5.70 -12.20 27.40
CA VAL A 230 -5.81 -11.88 25.97
C VAL A 230 -4.94 -10.68 25.55
N VAL A 231 -4.82 -9.66 26.39
CA VAL A 231 -3.93 -8.51 26.12
C VAL A 231 -2.46 -8.93 26.20
N ASP A 232 -2.08 -9.74 27.19
CA ASP A 232 -0.70 -10.20 27.37
C ASP A 232 -0.24 -11.13 26.22
N GLN A 233 -1.15 -11.93 25.67
CA GLN A 233 -0.93 -12.70 24.43
C GLN A 233 -0.67 -11.80 23.22
N ALA A 234 -1.47 -10.74 23.06
CA ALA A 234 -1.30 -9.78 21.97
C ALA A 234 0.02 -8.96 22.11
N VAL A 235 0.44 -8.63 23.34
CA VAL A 235 1.75 -8.01 23.61
C VAL A 235 2.92 -8.93 23.23
N GLN A 236 2.76 -10.25 23.36
CA GLN A 236 3.79 -11.24 22.99
C GLN A 236 3.82 -11.56 21.48
N HIS A 237 2.68 -11.48 20.79
CA HIS A 237 2.55 -11.86 19.39
C HIS A 237 2.05 -10.72 18.51
N GLU A 238 2.95 -10.14 17.68
CA GLU A 238 2.62 -9.02 16.77
C GLU A 238 1.42 -9.32 15.85
N ALA A 239 1.23 -10.57 15.42
CA ALA A 239 0.09 -11.00 14.60
C ALA A 239 -1.26 -11.07 15.34
N GLN A 240 -1.28 -10.95 16.68
CA GLN A 240 -2.50 -10.99 17.51
C GLN A 240 -2.92 -9.58 17.98
N MET A 241 -2.29 -8.52 17.45
CA MET A 241 -2.62 -7.12 17.73
C MET A 241 -3.52 -6.52 16.63
N PRO A 242 -4.47 -5.63 16.97
CA PRO A 242 -4.96 -5.32 18.31
C PRO A 242 -5.59 -6.56 18.98
N PRO A 243 -5.62 -6.65 20.33
CA PRO A 243 -6.32 -7.74 21.01
C PRO A 243 -7.81 -7.69 20.66
N ARG A 244 -8.36 -8.84 20.27
CA ARG A 244 -9.75 -8.99 19.79
C ARG A 244 -10.54 -9.98 20.64
N CYS A 245 -11.86 -9.85 20.62
CA CYS A 245 -12.77 -10.95 20.92
C CYS A 245 -13.63 -11.21 19.68
N CYS A 246 -13.55 -12.44 19.16
CA CYS A 246 -14.03 -12.79 17.82
C CYS A 246 -13.41 -11.85 16.77
N SER A 247 -14.20 -11.14 15.96
CA SER A 247 -13.71 -10.21 14.94
C SER A 247 -13.41 -8.80 15.44
N GLN A 248 -13.90 -8.40 16.63
CA GLN A 248 -13.86 -7.01 17.10
C GLN A 248 -12.70 -6.73 18.06
N PRO A 249 -11.98 -5.60 17.93
CA PRO A 249 -10.94 -5.19 18.86
C PRO A 249 -11.50 -4.77 20.22
N LEU A 250 -10.68 -4.91 21.27
CA LEU A 250 -11.04 -4.42 22.61
C LEU A 250 -10.94 -2.89 22.67
N ALA A 251 -12.01 -2.22 23.12
CA ALA A 251 -12.05 -0.76 23.21
C ALA A 251 -11.01 -0.19 24.19
N ALA A 252 -10.30 0.87 23.80
CA ALA A 252 -9.25 1.50 24.61
C ALA A 252 -9.66 1.85 26.06
N PRO A 253 -10.88 2.35 26.35
CA PRO A 253 -11.32 2.61 27.74
C PRO A 253 -11.42 1.36 28.62
N LEU A 254 -11.66 0.18 28.02
CA LEU A 254 -11.73 -1.09 28.74
C LEU A 254 -10.33 -1.62 29.07
N VAL A 255 -9.40 -1.56 28.10
CA VAL A 255 -8.00 -1.94 28.31
C VAL A 255 -7.37 -1.06 29.40
N ARG A 256 -7.64 0.25 29.37
CA ARG A 256 -7.16 1.22 30.36
C ARG A 256 -7.72 1.03 31.79
N THR A 257 -8.85 0.34 31.98
CA THR A 257 -9.42 0.09 33.31
C THR A 257 -9.08 -1.29 33.88
N ILE A 258 -8.65 -2.24 33.05
CA ILE A 258 -8.34 -3.63 33.45
C ILE A 258 -6.83 -3.86 33.70
N LEU A 259 -5.96 -3.17 32.98
CA LEU A 259 -4.51 -3.28 33.13
C LEU A 259 -3.99 -2.43 34.31
N SER A 260 -2.99 -2.95 35.04
CA SER A 260 -2.18 -2.14 35.96
C SER A 260 -1.33 -1.11 35.20
N GLN A 261 -0.81 -0.09 35.87
CA GLN A 261 -0.06 1.00 35.23
C GLN A 261 1.17 0.49 34.45
N ASP A 262 1.92 -0.48 34.98
CA ASP A 262 3.08 -1.07 34.32
C ASP A 262 2.68 -1.93 33.10
N ALA A 263 1.54 -2.61 33.17
CA ALA A 263 0.97 -3.35 32.05
C ALA A 263 0.44 -2.42 30.96
N GLN A 264 -0.14 -1.26 31.31
CA GLN A 264 -0.52 -0.22 30.36
C GLN A 264 0.70 0.35 29.63
N VAL A 265 1.79 0.64 30.34
CA VAL A 265 3.06 1.08 29.73
C VAL A 265 3.58 0.02 28.76
N THR A 266 3.65 -1.25 29.19
CA THR A 266 4.14 -2.36 28.35
C THR A 266 3.25 -2.56 27.11
N PHE A 267 1.94 -2.48 27.26
CA PHE A 267 0.98 -2.55 26.16
C PHE A 267 1.12 -1.40 25.16
N LEU A 268 1.19 -0.15 25.64
CA LEU A 268 1.34 1.03 24.77
C LEU A 268 2.68 1.04 24.04
N LEU A 269 3.74 0.47 24.63
CA LEU A 269 5.03 0.27 23.95
C LEU A 269 4.96 -0.80 22.85
N ALA A 270 4.19 -1.88 23.04
CA ALA A 270 3.92 -2.85 21.97
C ALA A 270 3.08 -2.24 20.83
N VAL A 271 2.06 -1.42 21.16
CA VAL A 271 1.31 -0.62 20.19
C VAL A 271 2.23 0.35 19.42
N LEU A 272 3.15 1.04 20.10
CA LEU A 272 4.12 1.92 19.43
C LEU A 272 5.07 1.14 18.52
N LYS A 273 5.66 0.04 19.01
CA LYS A 273 6.53 -0.84 18.23
C LYS A 273 5.86 -1.27 16.91
N LEU A 274 4.57 -1.60 16.94
CA LEU A 274 3.80 -1.97 15.74
C LEU A 274 3.56 -0.80 14.78
N ASN A 275 3.25 0.39 15.31
CA ASN A 275 3.08 1.60 14.49
C ASN A 275 4.41 2.12 13.89
N THR A 276 5.57 1.74 14.44
CA THR A 276 6.89 2.06 13.89
C THR A 276 7.31 1.05 12.80
N PRO A 277 7.73 1.50 11.60
CA PRO A 277 8.31 0.64 10.57
C PRO A 277 9.48 -0.21 11.08
N VAL A 278 9.64 -1.42 10.55
CA VAL A 278 10.65 -2.39 11.05
C VAL A 278 12.06 -1.82 10.96
N GLU A 279 12.30 -1.05 9.90
CA GLU A 279 13.52 -0.35 9.53
C GLU A 279 13.88 0.75 10.54
N GLU A 280 12.88 1.37 11.17
CA GLU A 280 13.03 2.48 12.12
C GLU A 280 13.07 2.03 13.59
N ARG A 281 12.54 0.84 13.92
CA ARG A 281 12.52 0.32 15.30
C ARG A 281 13.92 0.32 15.93
N VAL A 282 14.06 0.93 17.11
CA VAL A 282 15.28 0.94 17.93
C VAL A 282 15.09 0.04 19.14
N PHE A 283 16.11 -0.73 19.49
CA PHE A 283 16.15 -1.59 20.66
C PHE A 283 17.36 -1.26 21.53
N CYS A 284 17.30 -1.57 22.82
CA CYS A 284 18.44 -1.43 23.71
C CYS A 284 19.55 -2.43 23.32
N PRO A 285 20.80 -1.99 23.09
CA PRO A 285 21.92 -2.85 22.70
C PRO A 285 22.49 -3.66 23.88
N ASP A 286 22.05 -3.37 25.11
CA ASP A 286 22.34 -4.20 26.29
C ASP A 286 21.57 -5.53 26.18
N PRO A 287 22.26 -6.68 26.10
CA PRO A 287 21.60 -7.99 25.96
C PRO A 287 20.80 -8.41 27.19
N ALA A 288 21.00 -7.79 28.36
CA ALA A 288 20.15 -8.01 29.54
C ALA A 288 18.84 -7.21 29.48
N CYS A 289 18.76 -6.19 28.62
CA CYS A 289 17.60 -5.30 28.50
C CYS A 289 16.79 -5.57 27.23
N GLY A 290 17.43 -5.55 26.05
CA GLY A 290 16.84 -5.83 24.73
C GLY A 290 15.60 -5.02 24.32
N HIS A 291 15.23 -3.99 25.09
CA HIS A 291 13.88 -3.46 25.06
C HIS A 291 13.67 -2.42 23.95
N PHE A 292 12.46 -2.35 23.39
CA PHE A 292 12.10 -1.34 22.39
C PHE A 292 12.19 0.07 22.99
N ILE A 293 12.79 1.00 22.24
CA ILE A 293 12.96 2.40 22.61
C ILE A 293 12.17 3.25 21.61
N PRO A 294 11.08 3.91 22.02
CA PRO A 294 10.39 4.86 21.16
C PRO A 294 11.32 6.02 20.77
N THR A 295 11.27 6.41 19.50
CA THR A 295 11.81 7.71 19.06
C THR A 295 10.94 8.81 19.64
N HIS A 296 11.51 9.66 20.49
CA HIS A 296 10.82 10.81 21.07
C HIS A 296 11.09 12.06 20.24
N ASP A 297 10.07 12.89 19.99
CA ASP A 297 10.20 14.19 19.31
C ASP A 297 11.03 15.21 20.13
N ALA A 298 11.23 14.94 21.42
CA ALA A 298 11.97 15.77 22.35
C ALA A 298 13.46 15.36 22.42
N HIS A 299 14.25 15.93 21.52
CA HIS A 299 15.72 15.82 21.52
C HIS A 299 16.36 16.30 22.83
N ASP A 300 17.40 15.62 23.33
CA ASP A 300 18.25 16.14 24.42
C ASP A 300 19.12 17.28 23.88
N ALA A 301 19.11 18.43 24.55
CA ALA A 301 19.92 19.59 24.18
C ALA A 301 21.43 19.29 24.10
N LYS A 302 21.94 18.39 24.95
CA LYS A 302 23.35 17.98 25.00
C LYS A 302 23.69 16.81 24.08
N HIS A 303 22.73 15.91 23.86
CA HIS A 303 22.88 14.64 23.17
C HIS A 303 21.75 14.40 22.15
N PRO A 304 21.57 15.24 21.12
CA PRO A 304 20.39 15.18 20.26
C PRO A 304 20.25 13.88 19.43
N PHE A 305 21.33 13.10 19.27
CA PHE A 305 21.33 11.82 18.55
C PHE A 305 21.25 10.59 19.48
N ASP A 306 21.20 10.76 20.80
CA ASP A 306 21.09 9.67 21.77
C ASP A 306 19.64 9.48 22.22
N LEU A 307 19.15 8.24 22.16
CA LEU A 307 17.88 7.81 22.74
C LEU A 307 18.15 7.13 24.09
N ALA A 308 17.40 7.52 25.13
CA ALA A 308 17.53 6.94 26.46
C ALA A 308 16.60 5.71 26.63
N CYS A 309 17.15 4.55 26.99
CA CYS A 309 16.34 3.38 27.30
C CYS A 309 15.68 3.52 28.68
N PHE A 310 14.36 3.67 28.73
CA PHE A 310 13.62 3.89 29.99
C PHE A 310 13.72 2.76 31.04
N LYS A 311 14.22 1.55 30.67
CA LYS A 311 14.40 0.43 31.60
C LYS A 311 15.74 0.41 32.33
N CYS A 312 16.84 0.70 31.63
CA CYS A 312 18.21 0.64 32.17
C CYS A 312 18.93 2.00 32.18
N ASN A 313 18.30 3.05 31.66
CA ASN A 313 18.87 4.40 31.44
C ASN A 313 20.14 4.45 30.56
N GLY A 314 20.47 3.35 29.86
CA GLY A 314 21.53 3.33 28.85
C GLY A 314 21.15 4.20 27.64
N ARG A 315 22.12 4.95 27.11
CA ARG A 315 21.95 5.76 25.89
C ARG A 315 22.32 4.96 24.64
N VAL A 316 21.55 5.14 23.58
CA VAL A 316 21.60 4.38 22.32
C VAL A 316 21.66 5.37 21.16
N CYS A 317 22.62 5.24 20.25
CA CYS A 317 22.71 6.14 19.10
C CYS A 317 21.58 5.86 18.12
N ALA A 318 20.80 6.89 17.76
CA ALA A 318 19.68 6.77 16.82
C ALA A 318 20.10 6.37 15.39
N ILE A 319 21.39 6.49 15.04
CA ILE A 319 21.91 6.21 13.69
C ILE A 319 22.38 4.74 13.56
N CYS A 320 23.33 4.30 14.39
CA CYS A 320 23.81 2.91 14.34
C CYS A 320 22.96 1.90 15.14
N LYS A 321 22.02 2.38 15.97
CA LYS A 321 21.24 1.59 16.94
C LYS A 321 22.10 0.85 18.00
N GLY A 322 23.40 1.12 18.04
CA GLY A 322 24.34 0.66 19.07
C GLY A 322 24.40 1.59 20.27
N ALA A 323 25.37 1.35 21.16
CA ALA A 323 25.61 2.24 22.31
C ALA A 323 25.94 3.67 21.85
N ALA A 324 25.51 4.66 22.61
CA ALA A 324 25.83 6.07 22.37
C ALA A 324 27.35 6.34 22.34
N HIS A 325 27.75 7.30 21.51
CA HIS A 325 29.14 7.74 21.34
C HIS A 325 29.49 8.86 22.33
N ALA A 326 30.75 9.32 22.37
CA ALA A 326 31.12 10.45 23.21
C ALA A 326 30.60 11.79 22.64
N VAL A 327 30.61 12.84 23.46
CA VAL A 327 30.10 14.16 23.06
C VAL A 327 30.90 14.72 21.89
N GLY A 328 30.26 14.86 20.73
CA GLY A 328 30.88 15.34 19.49
C GLY A 328 31.62 14.28 18.67
N GLU A 329 31.58 13.01 19.06
CA GLU A 329 31.92 11.92 18.15
C GLU A 329 30.74 11.65 17.21
N ASN A 330 31.03 11.59 15.91
CA ASN A 330 30.00 11.23 14.92
C ASN A 330 29.90 9.72 14.81
N CYS A 331 28.69 9.23 14.56
CA CYS A 331 28.42 7.79 14.39
C CYS A 331 29.31 7.19 13.26
N PRO A 332 30.11 6.14 13.52
CA PRO A 332 30.98 5.55 12.49
C PRO A 332 30.20 4.79 11.41
N GLN A 333 28.96 4.39 11.70
CA GLN A 333 28.04 3.78 10.73
C GLN A 333 27.37 4.84 9.82
N ASP A 334 27.63 6.13 10.05
CA ASP A 334 27.16 7.22 9.19
C ASP A 334 28.08 7.35 7.96
N TRP A 335 27.92 6.41 7.02
CA TRP A 335 28.80 6.29 5.84
C TRP A 335 28.87 7.57 5.01
N GLU A 336 27.77 8.33 4.93
CA GLU A 336 27.65 9.55 4.13
C GLU A 336 28.51 10.67 4.75
N LEU A 337 28.37 10.87 6.07
CA LEU A 337 29.17 11.82 6.85
C LEU A 337 30.64 11.38 6.97
N ALA A 338 30.90 10.07 7.03
CA ALA A 338 32.24 9.50 7.03
C ALA A 338 32.98 9.73 5.70
N VAL A 339 32.31 9.52 4.55
CA VAL A 339 32.88 9.81 3.22
C VAL A 339 33.17 11.30 3.06
N LEU A 340 32.29 12.20 3.54
CA LEU A 340 32.55 13.65 3.50
C LEU A 340 33.73 14.05 4.40
N LYS A 341 33.85 13.49 5.61
CA LYS A 341 35.02 13.72 6.47
C LYS A 341 36.31 13.12 5.90
N GLN A 342 36.23 11.97 5.23
CA GLN A 342 37.37 11.38 4.53
C GLN A 342 37.83 12.28 3.37
N LYS A 343 36.91 12.85 2.58
CA LYS A 343 37.22 13.86 1.56
C LYS A 343 37.83 15.12 2.17
N GLN A 344 37.23 15.67 3.22
CA GLN A 344 37.77 16.82 3.95
C GLN A 344 39.24 16.59 4.36
N GLN A 345 39.54 15.42 4.92
CA GLN A 345 40.88 15.06 5.39
C GLN A 345 41.86 14.66 4.26
N GLN A 346 41.39 14.44 3.04
CA GLN A 346 42.22 14.22 1.84
C GLN A 346 42.47 15.50 1.04
N GLN A 347 41.51 16.43 1.04
CA GLN A 347 41.52 17.65 0.23
C GLN A 347 42.00 18.88 1.01
N HIS A 348 42.20 18.77 2.34
CA HIS A 348 42.58 19.86 3.24
C HIS A 348 41.64 21.08 3.14
N ASP A 349 40.34 20.80 2.99
CA ASP A 349 39.30 21.82 2.92
C ASP A 349 38.84 22.23 4.33
N GLY A 350 38.69 23.54 4.55
CA GLY A 350 38.17 24.09 5.80
C GLY A 350 36.69 23.76 6.04
N SER A 351 35.95 23.40 4.98
CA SER A 351 34.55 23.00 5.04
C SER A 351 34.30 21.78 5.93
N CYS A 352 33.68 22.02 7.07
CA CYS A 352 33.32 21.00 8.04
C CYS A 352 31.87 20.56 7.86
N TRP A 353 31.62 19.25 7.85
CA TRP A 353 30.28 18.68 7.68
C TRP A 353 29.74 18.10 8.98
N GLN A 354 28.45 18.34 9.25
CA GLN A 354 27.69 17.74 10.36
C GLN A 354 26.25 17.48 9.91
N ARG A 355 25.57 16.48 10.51
CA ARG A 355 24.12 16.31 10.32
C ARG A 355 23.32 17.22 11.25
N CYS A 356 22.21 17.74 10.75
CA CYS A 356 21.20 18.39 11.56
C CYS A 356 20.47 17.38 12.45
N TYR A 357 20.21 17.70 13.72
CA TYR A 357 19.44 16.81 14.60
C TYR A 357 17.99 16.63 14.11
N GLU A 358 17.33 17.73 13.75
CA GLU A 358 15.90 17.77 13.46
C GLU A 358 15.52 17.06 12.15
N CYS A 359 16.17 17.44 11.03
CA CYS A 359 15.83 16.92 9.70
C CYS A 359 16.84 15.92 9.13
N ARG A 360 17.88 15.55 9.89
CA ARG A 360 18.98 14.63 9.52
C ARG A 360 19.81 15.01 8.29
N ALA A 361 19.44 16.06 7.56
CA ALA A 361 20.19 16.57 6.42
C ALA A 361 21.61 17.00 6.82
N LEU A 362 22.56 16.76 5.92
CA LEU A 362 23.93 17.25 6.05
C LEU A 362 23.98 18.77 5.84
N VAL A 363 24.80 19.43 6.64
CA VAL A 363 25.00 20.88 6.63
C VAL A 363 26.50 21.14 6.63
N GLU A 364 26.93 22.07 5.80
CA GLU A 364 28.31 22.53 5.66
C GLU A 364 28.59 23.76 6.53
N ILE A 365 29.83 23.91 7.00
CA ILE A 365 30.32 25.14 7.62
C ILE A 365 31.30 25.84 6.68
N ALA A 366 30.88 26.92 6.05
CA ALA A 366 31.69 27.76 5.17
C ALA A 366 32.45 28.90 5.91
N GLY A 367 32.89 28.71 7.16
CA GLY A 367 33.62 29.74 7.93
C GLY A 367 33.74 29.50 9.44
N GLU A 368 34.39 30.44 10.15
CA GLU A 368 34.72 30.33 11.59
C GLU A 368 33.52 30.56 12.55
N ALA A 369 32.39 29.88 12.33
CA ALA A 369 31.19 30.00 13.16
C ALA A 369 31.11 28.95 14.30
N PRO A 370 30.81 29.35 15.55
CA PRO A 370 30.66 28.42 16.68
C PRO A 370 29.34 27.62 16.65
N TYR A 371 28.41 27.99 15.77
CA TYR A 371 27.15 27.28 15.53
C TYR A 371 26.79 27.23 14.04
N MET A 372 26.01 26.22 13.70
CA MET A 372 25.48 25.92 12.38
C MET A 372 23.99 26.25 12.37
N THR A 373 23.45 26.56 11.19
CA THR A 373 22.00 26.75 10.98
C THR A 373 21.58 25.94 9.75
N CYS A 374 20.67 24.98 9.94
CA CYS A 374 20.15 24.18 8.82
C CYS A 374 19.03 24.93 8.08
N GLN A 375 18.71 24.49 6.86
CA GLN A 375 17.58 25.00 6.07
C GLN A 375 16.22 24.85 6.80
N CYS A 376 16.08 23.84 7.68
CA CYS A 376 14.93 23.69 8.58
C CYS A 376 14.91 24.68 9.77
N LYS A 377 15.85 25.64 9.83
CA LYS A 377 16.04 26.66 10.87
C LYS A 377 16.54 26.15 12.23
N ALA A 378 16.73 24.84 12.40
CA ALA A 378 17.42 24.26 13.55
C ALA A 378 18.86 24.78 13.68
N ARG A 379 19.31 25.04 14.92
CA ARG A 379 20.63 25.60 15.25
C ARG A 379 21.38 24.70 16.22
N PHE A 380 22.63 24.40 15.92
CA PHE A 380 23.45 23.46 16.71
C PHE A 380 24.93 23.83 16.70
N CYS A 381 25.69 23.36 17.70
CA CYS A 381 27.12 23.65 17.82
C CYS A 381 27.93 23.00 16.68
N SER A 382 28.86 23.74 16.08
CA SER A 382 29.74 23.24 15.01
C SER A 382 30.66 22.10 15.43
N VAL A 383 31.07 22.07 16.71
CA VAL A 383 31.97 21.05 17.26
C VAL A 383 31.23 19.78 17.62
N CYS A 384 30.20 19.86 18.47
CA CYS A 384 29.56 18.68 19.07
C CYS A 384 28.11 18.40 18.61
N ALA A 385 27.58 19.16 17.66
CA ALA A 385 26.20 19.05 17.14
C ALA A 385 25.05 19.18 18.17
N ALA A 386 25.36 19.50 19.44
CA ALA A 386 24.39 19.82 20.48
C ALA A 386 23.52 21.04 20.12
N ILE A 387 22.28 21.08 20.62
CA ILE A 387 21.31 22.15 20.31
C ILE A 387 21.85 23.49 20.83
N TRP A 388 21.83 24.51 19.98
CA TRP A 388 22.41 25.82 20.30
C TRP A 388 21.38 26.79 20.88
N ASP A 389 21.59 27.23 22.11
CA ASP A 389 20.80 28.27 22.75
C ASP A 389 21.38 29.66 22.42
N PRO A 390 20.60 30.61 21.88
CA PRO A 390 21.04 31.99 21.68
C PRO A 390 21.52 32.73 22.95
N THR A 391 21.14 32.26 24.15
CA THR A 391 21.45 32.91 25.44
C THR A 391 22.56 32.23 26.24
N THR A 392 22.60 30.89 26.32
CA THR A 392 23.67 30.14 27.01
C THR A 392 24.72 29.51 26.07
N GLY A 393 24.52 29.55 24.76
CA GLY A 393 25.45 29.04 23.75
C GLY A 393 25.40 27.52 23.58
N CYS A 394 26.55 26.87 23.63
CA CYS A 394 26.65 25.41 23.57
C CYS A 394 26.46 24.80 24.98
N PRO A 395 25.47 23.92 25.21
CA PRO A 395 25.20 23.32 26.52
C PRO A 395 26.28 22.32 26.99
N ASN A 396 27.23 22.00 26.10
CA ASN A 396 28.43 21.20 26.37
C ASN A 396 29.70 22.05 26.52
N LEU A 397 29.60 23.39 26.55
CA LEU A 397 30.70 24.33 26.87
C LEU A 397 31.97 24.16 26.00
N CYS A 398 31.79 23.80 24.72
CA CYS A 398 32.91 23.53 23.81
C CYS A 398 33.80 24.77 23.57
N SER A 399 35.10 24.63 23.81
CA SER A 399 36.11 25.66 23.50
C SER A 399 36.36 25.74 22.00
N PHE A 400 35.53 26.55 21.31
CA PHE A 400 35.57 26.70 19.86
C PHE A 400 36.95 27.15 19.33
N GLU A 401 37.64 28.03 20.08
CA GLU A 401 38.99 28.48 19.71
C GLU A 401 40.05 27.38 19.78
N GLU A 402 39.95 26.43 20.72
CA GLU A 402 40.91 25.34 20.85
C GLU A 402 40.80 24.36 19.69
N GLU A 403 39.57 24.04 19.27
CA GLU A 403 39.33 23.19 18.11
C GLU A 403 39.75 23.88 16.80
N LEU A 404 39.49 25.18 16.67
CA LEU A 404 39.97 25.99 15.55
C LEU A 404 41.52 26.11 15.54
N ARG A 405 42.17 26.17 16.71
CA ARG A 405 43.64 26.10 16.84
C ARG A 405 44.17 24.71 16.48
N ARG A 406 43.48 23.62 16.83
CA ARG A 406 43.84 22.25 16.41
C ARG A 406 43.76 22.05 14.91
N ARG A 407 42.73 22.58 14.24
CA ARG A 407 42.58 22.49 12.77
C ARG A 407 43.73 23.16 12.05
N ARG A 408 44.04 24.41 12.41
CA ARG A 408 45.24 25.12 11.91
C ARG A 408 46.53 24.35 12.20
N GLN A 409 46.68 23.77 13.39
CA GLN A 409 47.84 22.93 13.71
C GLN A 409 47.90 21.62 12.90
N ILE A 410 46.79 21.08 12.42
CA ILE A 410 46.76 19.90 11.52
C ILE A 410 47.10 20.31 10.09
N GLU A 411 46.67 21.50 9.64
CA GLU A 411 47.07 22.12 8.37
C GLU A 411 48.58 22.43 8.35
N ASP A 412 49.11 23.05 9.41
CA ASP A 412 50.51 23.45 9.56
C ASP A 412 51.47 22.26 9.79
N ALA A 413 51.00 21.11 10.30
CA ALA A 413 51.85 20.00 10.73
C ALA A 413 51.96 18.83 9.72
N VAL A 414 51.45 18.96 8.49
CA VAL A 414 51.68 17.96 7.44
C VAL A 414 53.15 18.01 7.00
N PRO A 415 53.95 16.94 7.17
CA PRO A 415 55.33 16.93 6.69
C PRO A 415 55.35 16.89 5.16
N CYS A 416 56.16 17.73 4.54
CA CYS A 416 56.32 17.77 3.08
C CYS A 416 57.18 16.59 2.58
N GLU A 417 56.62 15.38 2.58
CA GLU A 417 57.24 14.21 1.97
C GLU A 417 56.98 14.17 0.46
N ALA A 418 57.99 14.60 -0.30
CA ALA A 418 58.11 14.41 -1.75
C ALA A 418 56.91 14.85 -2.61
N ALA A 419 56.72 16.16 -2.74
CA ALA A 419 55.88 16.77 -3.78
C ALA A 419 56.45 16.53 -5.20
N LEU A 420 56.30 15.30 -5.71
CA LEU A 420 56.43 14.99 -7.13
C LEU A 420 55.41 15.81 -7.90
N GLN A 421 55.86 16.56 -8.91
CA GLN A 421 54.99 17.46 -9.67
C GLN A 421 53.95 16.63 -10.44
N ILE A 422 52.69 16.69 -9.99
CA ILE A 422 51.59 15.99 -10.63
C ILE A 422 51.31 16.68 -11.96
N HIS A 423 51.69 16.04 -13.07
CA HIS A 423 51.59 16.64 -14.39
C HIS A 423 50.17 16.45 -14.99
N ALA A 424 49.65 17.54 -15.56
CA ALA A 424 48.45 17.51 -16.40
C ALA A 424 48.84 17.13 -17.83
N ASN A 425 48.32 16.00 -18.34
CA ASN A 425 48.62 15.49 -19.68
C ASN A 425 47.43 15.73 -20.65
N SER A 426 47.70 16.01 -21.93
CA SER A 426 46.68 16.27 -22.95
C SER A 426 45.84 15.03 -23.29
N SER A 427 46.46 13.86 -23.37
CA SER A 427 45.77 12.61 -23.73
C SER A 427 44.86 12.11 -22.61
N ILE A 428 45.21 12.36 -21.35
CA ILE A 428 44.31 12.10 -20.21
C ILE A 428 43.08 13.01 -20.28
N LYS A 429 43.25 14.29 -20.65
CA LYS A 429 42.12 15.22 -20.87
C LYS A 429 41.25 14.81 -22.05
N GLN A 430 41.84 14.31 -23.14
CA GLN A 430 41.10 13.77 -24.29
C GLN A 430 40.27 12.54 -23.89
N LEU A 431 40.85 11.60 -23.12
CA LEU A 431 40.10 10.46 -22.58
C LEU A 431 38.90 10.91 -21.72
N GLY A 432 39.05 11.94 -20.89
CA GLY A 432 37.94 12.51 -20.12
C GLY A 432 36.80 13.03 -21.02
N GLN A 433 37.14 13.74 -22.09
CA GLN A 433 36.16 14.22 -23.07
C GLN A 433 35.45 13.06 -23.80
N GLU A 434 36.18 12.02 -24.19
CA GLU A 434 35.61 10.81 -24.78
C GLU A 434 34.63 10.10 -23.84
N GLN A 435 34.94 10.05 -22.53
CA GLN A 435 34.05 9.50 -21.51
C GLN A 435 32.81 10.37 -21.26
N GLU A 436 32.92 11.71 -21.30
CA GLU A 436 31.76 12.61 -21.28
C GLU A 436 30.85 12.41 -22.51
N GLU A 437 31.42 12.16 -23.69
CA GLU A 437 30.64 11.81 -24.89
C GLU A 437 30.00 10.42 -24.82
N GLU A 438 30.61 9.46 -24.13
CA GLU A 438 29.98 8.17 -23.81
C GLU A 438 28.83 8.33 -22.81
N LEU A 439 29.01 9.13 -21.76
CA LEU A 439 27.92 9.43 -20.81
C LEU A 439 26.73 10.08 -21.52
N ARG A 440 26.97 11.06 -22.38
CA ARG A 440 25.91 11.75 -23.14
C ARG A 440 25.11 10.77 -24.00
N ARG A 441 25.79 9.90 -24.75
CA ARG A 441 25.15 8.88 -25.60
C ARG A 441 24.45 7.79 -24.78
N PHE A 442 24.98 7.43 -23.60
CA PHE A 442 24.31 6.51 -22.67
C PHE A 442 22.97 7.08 -22.19
N LEU A 443 22.95 8.35 -21.79
CA LEU A 443 21.75 9.04 -21.29
C LEU A 443 20.72 9.23 -22.40
N GLU A 444 21.15 9.64 -23.59
CA GLU A 444 20.31 9.75 -24.79
C GLU A 444 19.68 8.41 -25.16
N PHE A 445 20.47 7.33 -25.20
CA PHE A 445 19.97 5.97 -25.44
C PHE A 445 19.00 5.52 -24.33
N LYS A 446 19.28 5.80 -23.05
CA LYS A 446 18.36 5.50 -21.93
C LYS A 446 17.02 6.23 -22.05
N SER A 447 17.02 7.50 -22.47
CA SER A 447 15.78 8.24 -22.78
C SER A 447 15.04 7.56 -23.92
N GLN A 448 15.66 7.46 -25.11
CA GLN A 448 15.00 6.92 -26.30
C GLN A 448 14.44 5.51 -26.09
N SER A 449 15.16 4.63 -25.38
CA SER A 449 14.67 3.30 -25.02
C SER A 449 13.51 3.32 -24.01
N LYS A 450 13.48 4.27 -23.06
CA LYS A 450 12.35 4.43 -22.11
C LYS A 450 11.12 5.03 -22.81
N ASP A 451 11.34 6.03 -23.64
CA ASP A 451 10.28 6.71 -24.40
C ASP A 451 9.61 5.72 -25.37
N ALA A 452 10.39 4.84 -26.02
CA ALA A 452 9.89 3.74 -26.85
C ALA A 452 9.08 2.71 -26.03
N LEU A 453 9.59 2.27 -24.87
CA LEU A 453 8.93 1.33 -23.96
C LEU A 453 7.57 1.87 -23.48
N GLN A 454 7.51 3.15 -23.08
CA GLN A 454 6.28 3.84 -22.70
C GLN A 454 5.31 3.99 -23.88
N THR A 455 5.82 4.37 -25.06
CA THR A 455 5.01 4.49 -26.28
C THR A 455 4.37 3.15 -26.66
N ARG A 456 5.12 2.04 -26.56
CA ARG A 456 4.58 0.70 -26.80
C ARG A 456 3.47 0.34 -25.82
N HIS A 457 3.65 0.61 -24.53
CA HIS A 457 2.63 0.34 -23.52
C HIS A 457 1.33 1.11 -23.79
N LEU A 458 1.42 2.42 -24.07
CA LEU A 458 0.26 3.27 -24.40
C LEU A 458 -0.49 2.79 -25.66
N ILE A 459 0.25 2.30 -26.68
CA ILE A 459 -0.36 1.70 -27.88
C ILE A 459 -1.06 0.37 -27.54
N GLN A 460 -0.48 -0.45 -26.66
CA GLN A 460 -1.10 -1.70 -26.21
C GLN A 460 -2.36 -1.43 -25.37
N GLU A 461 -2.35 -0.40 -24.52
CA GLU A 461 -3.46 0.04 -23.67
C GLU A 461 -4.63 0.53 -24.52
N ALA A 462 -4.40 1.50 -25.41
CA ALA A 462 -5.42 2.01 -26.33
C ALA A 462 -6.00 0.89 -27.22
N ALA A 463 -5.17 -0.06 -27.65
CA ALA A 463 -5.62 -1.24 -28.41
C ALA A 463 -6.31 -2.31 -27.56
N VAL A 464 -6.34 -2.20 -26.23
CA VAL A 464 -7.23 -2.97 -25.34
C VAL A 464 -8.53 -2.21 -25.13
N GLU A 465 -8.48 -0.90 -24.89
CA GLU A 465 -9.66 -0.05 -24.72
C GLU A 465 -10.59 -0.08 -25.95
N GLU A 466 -10.05 0.13 -27.17
CA GLU A 466 -10.82 0.09 -28.42
C GLU A 466 -11.58 -1.23 -28.60
N LYS A 467 -10.99 -2.36 -28.17
CA LYS A 467 -11.63 -3.68 -28.22
C LYS A 467 -12.78 -3.79 -27.22
N TYR A 468 -12.69 -3.17 -26.05
CA TYR A 468 -13.76 -3.18 -25.05
C TYR A 468 -14.87 -2.18 -25.39
N ASP A 469 -14.54 -0.99 -25.89
CA ASP A 469 -15.53 -0.03 -26.40
C ASP A 469 -16.35 -0.66 -27.54
N CYS A 470 -15.69 -1.30 -28.49
CA CYS A 470 -16.36 -2.02 -29.60
C CYS A 470 -17.16 -3.26 -29.14
N GLN A 471 -16.87 -3.82 -27.96
CA GLN A 471 -17.70 -4.85 -27.33
C GLN A 471 -18.89 -4.25 -26.58
N GLU A 472 -18.70 -3.09 -25.94
CA GLU A 472 -19.75 -2.36 -25.21
C GLU A 472 -20.82 -1.85 -26.17
N GLU A 473 -20.45 -1.27 -27.32
CA GLU A 473 -21.40 -0.89 -28.37
C GLU A 473 -22.24 -2.09 -28.81
N LYS A 474 -21.59 -3.22 -29.12
CA LYS A 474 -22.27 -4.47 -29.51
C LYS A 474 -23.12 -5.08 -28.39
N LEU A 475 -22.86 -4.77 -27.12
CA LEU A 475 -23.69 -5.16 -25.97
C LEU A 475 -24.91 -4.23 -25.86
N ARG A 476 -24.67 -2.92 -25.90
CA ARG A 476 -25.66 -1.84 -25.89
C ARG A 476 -26.71 -2.00 -26.99
N GLU A 477 -26.29 -2.25 -28.24
CA GLU A 477 -27.22 -2.52 -29.34
C GLU A 477 -28.07 -3.78 -29.11
N ARG A 478 -27.50 -4.85 -28.51
CA ARG A 478 -28.25 -6.08 -28.19
C ARG A 478 -29.28 -5.82 -27.11
N HIS A 479 -28.93 -5.02 -26.11
CA HIS A 479 -29.80 -4.61 -25.01
C HIS A 479 -30.97 -3.75 -25.50
N GLU A 480 -30.69 -2.77 -26.37
CA GLU A 480 -31.72 -1.94 -27.00
C GLU A 480 -32.68 -2.78 -27.86
N ARG A 481 -32.15 -3.64 -28.75
CA ARG A 481 -32.98 -4.58 -29.54
C ARG A 481 -33.84 -5.50 -28.68
N ALA A 482 -33.31 -5.97 -27.54
CA ALA A 482 -34.05 -6.80 -26.59
C ALA A 482 -35.14 -6.02 -25.83
N TRP A 483 -34.87 -4.75 -25.51
CA TRP A 483 -35.81 -3.83 -24.87
C TRP A 483 -37.01 -3.54 -25.78
N SER A 484 -36.77 -3.07 -27.01
CA SER A 484 -37.85 -2.78 -27.98
C SER A 484 -38.68 -4.02 -28.30
N GLN A 485 -38.06 -5.18 -28.48
CA GLN A 485 -38.80 -6.45 -28.65
C GLN A 485 -39.68 -6.82 -27.44
N GLN A 486 -39.34 -6.36 -26.24
CA GLN A 486 -40.15 -6.60 -25.05
C GLN A 486 -41.28 -5.56 -24.93
N GLU A 487 -41.05 -4.31 -25.34
CA GLU A 487 -42.09 -3.29 -25.51
C GLU A 487 -43.13 -3.69 -26.57
N ASP A 488 -42.71 -4.18 -27.73
CA ASP A 488 -43.61 -4.68 -28.79
C ASP A 488 -44.53 -5.80 -28.27
N ARG A 489 -43.96 -6.76 -27.51
CA ARG A 489 -44.73 -7.83 -26.85
C ARG A 489 -45.69 -7.28 -25.80
N HIS A 490 -45.34 -6.19 -25.13
CA HIS A 490 -46.20 -5.54 -24.14
C HIS A 490 -47.36 -4.79 -24.80
N VAL A 491 -47.11 -4.03 -25.88
CA VAL A 491 -48.15 -3.36 -26.68
C VAL A 491 -49.11 -4.39 -27.31
N ALA A 492 -48.59 -5.47 -27.90
CA ALA A 492 -49.42 -6.54 -28.46
C ALA A 492 -50.30 -7.22 -27.40
N ALA A 493 -49.79 -7.40 -26.18
CA ALA A 493 -50.54 -7.95 -25.05
C ALA A 493 -51.59 -6.96 -24.49
N GLU A 494 -51.30 -5.64 -24.47
CA GLU A 494 -52.29 -4.61 -24.15
C GLU A 494 -53.44 -4.62 -25.16
N MET A 495 -53.12 -4.60 -26.47
CA MET A 495 -54.11 -4.60 -27.55
C MET A 495 -55.03 -5.82 -27.48
N GLY A 496 -54.47 -7.03 -27.41
CA GLY A 496 -55.27 -8.26 -27.33
C GLY A 496 -56.13 -8.35 -26.07
N LEU A 497 -55.67 -7.80 -24.94
CA LEU A 497 -56.51 -7.68 -23.74
C LEU A 497 -57.66 -6.70 -23.98
N LEU A 498 -57.39 -5.50 -24.51
CA LEU A 498 -58.41 -4.49 -24.76
C LEU A 498 -59.49 -4.98 -25.75
N GLU A 499 -59.09 -5.65 -26.84
CA GLU A 499 -60.02 -6.29 -27.78
C GLU A 499 -60.93 -7.32 -27.06
N SER A 500 -60.36 -8.17 -26.21
CA SER A 500 -61.16 -9.15 -25.44
C SER A 500 -62.14 -8.46 -24.47
N LEU A 501 -61.74 -7.34 -23.84
CA LEU A 501 -62.57 -6.56 -22.92
C LEU A 501 -63.67 -5.76 -23.63
N GLN A 502 -63.49 -5.45 -24.91
CA GLN A 502 -64.52 -4.85 -25.77
C GLN A 502 -65.51 -5.92 -26.25
N GLN A 503 -65.02 -7.12 -26.61
CA GLN A 503 -65.88 -8.26 -26.95
C GLN A 503 -66.73 -8.71 -25.75
N ASP A 504 -66.15 -8.81 -24.54
CA ASP A 504 -66.88 -9.07 -23.29
C ASP A 504 -68.04 -8.06 -23.08
N GLU A 505 -67.80 -6.76 -23.31
CA GLU A 505 -68.80 -5.70 -23.16
C GLU A 505 -69.93 -5.80 -24.19
N LEU A 506 -69.61 -6.02 -25.46
CA LEU A 506 -70.62 -6.20 -26.51
C LEU A 506 -71.47 -7.45 -26.25
N ASN A 507 -70.86 -8.53 -25.74
CA ASN A 507 -71.55 -9.74 -25.32
C ASN A 507 -72.49 -9.50 -24.13
N ILE A 508 -72.04 -8.78 -23.09
CA ILE A 508 -72.87 -8.41 -21.93
C ILE A 508 -74.05 -7.54 -22.36
N HIS A 509 -73.82 -6.50 -23.17
CA HIS A 509 -74.88 -5.60 -23.65
C HIS A 509 -75.89 -6.29 -24.58
N LEU A 510 -75.42 -7.13 -25.51
CA LEU A 510 -76.30 -7.91 -26.40
C LEU A 510 -77.16 -8.90 -25.59
N ARG A 511 -76.55 -9.58 -24.60
CA ARG A 511 -77.24 -10.53 -23.73
C ARG A 511 -78.23 -9.83 -22.79
N LEU A 512 -77.90 -8.67 -22.25
CA LEU A 512 -78.84 -7.80 -21.54
C LEU A 512 -80.05 -7.46 -22.41
N LYS A 513 -79.83 -6.84 -23.57
CA LYS A 513 -80.89 -6.42 -24.50
C LYS A 513 -81.80 -7.59 -24.92
N HIS A 514 -81.23 -8.77 -25.16
CA HIS A 514 -81.99 -9.98 -25.45
C HIS A 514 -82.84 -10.45 -24.25
N MET A 515 -82.29 -10.43 -23.04
CA MET A 515 -83.00 -10.88 -21.83
C MET A 515 -84.05 -9.85 -21.35
N GLU A 516 -83.81 -8.56 -21.55
CA GLU A 516 -84.79 -7.49 -21.37
C GLU A 516 -85.97 -7.67 -22.34
N ALA A 517 -85.72 -7.82 -23.63
CA ALA A 517 -86.77 -8.06 -24.63
C ALA A 517 -87.57 -9.34 -24.32
N TYR A 518 -86.90 -10.42 -23.91
CA TYR A 518 -87.52 -11.67 -23.49
C TYR A 518 -88.42 -11.49 -22.25
N CYS A 519 -87.94 -10.81 -21.20
CA CYS A 519 -88.68 -10.61 -19.96
C CYS A 519 -89.83 -9.59 -20.09
N ASN A 520 -89.70 -8.63 -21.01
CA ASN A 520 -90.70 -7.58 -21.27
C ASN A 520 -91.73 -7.97 -22.35
N GLY A 521 -91.58 -9.14 -23.00
CA GLY A 521 -92.51 -9.62 -24.03
C GLY A 521 -92.49 -8.83 -25.34
N ILE A 522 -91.44 -8.03 -25.59
CA ILE A 522 -91.35 -7.16 -26.76
C ILE A 522 -91.19 -8.02 -28.03
N GLY A 523 -92.10 -7.84 -28.98
CA GLY A 523 -92.20 -8.67 -30.20
C GLY A 523 -93.42 -9.60 -30.24
N GLN A 524 -94.29 -9.60 -29.21
CA GLN A 524 -95.59 -10.25 -29.29
C GLN A 524 -96.51 -9.52 -30.29
N ASN A 525 -96.94 -10.24 -31.33
CA ASN A 525 -97.92 -9.75 -32.30
C ASN A 525 -99.31 -10.25 -31.84
N PRO A 526 -100.28 -9.38 -31.50
CA PRO A 526 -101.49 -9.76 -30.74
C PRO A 526 -102.52 -10.61 -31.51
N ASN A 527 -102.20 -11.05 -32.73
CA ASN A 527 -103.13 -11.70 -33.66
C ASN A 527 -102.67 -13.10 -34.13
N MET A 528 -101.90 -13.82 -33.30
CA MET A 528 -101.65 -15.27 -33.49
C MET A 528 -101.98 -16.06 -32.23
N MET A 529 -102.60 -17.24 -32.41
CA MET A 529 -102.95 -18.22 -31.38
C MET A 529 -101.73 -19.01 -30.88
N SER A 530 -100.64 -18.32 -30.54
CA SER A 530 -99.47 -18.91 -29.87
C SER A 530 -99.61 -18.74 -28.36
N SER A 531 -99.26 -19.78 -27.59
CA SER A 531 -99.40 -19.77 -26.13
C SER A 531 -98.62 -18.62 -25.48
N VAL A 532 -99.25 -17.91 -24.53
CA VAL A 532 -98.63 -16.81 -23.77
C VAL A 532 -97.34 -17.29 -23.12
N ARG A 533 -96.20 -16.67 -23.50
CA ARG A 533 -94.88 -17.07 -23.01
C ARG A 533 -94.72 -16.65 -21.54
N VAL A 534 -94.72 -17.63 -20.64
CA VAL A 534 -94.56 -17.40 -19.20
C VAL A 534 -93.09 -17.14 -18.86
N VAL A 535 -92.78 -15.92 -18.43
CA VAL A 535 -91.47 -15.55 -17.87
C VAL A 535 -91.38 -16.07 -16.45
N THR A 536 -90.43 -16.97 -16.18
CA THR A 536 -90.27 -17.59 -14.86
C THR A 536 -89.47 -16.71 -13.91
N GLU A 537 -89.55 -17.00 -12.61
CA GLU A 537 -88.71 -16.31 -11.61
C GLU A 537 -87.20 -16.52 -11.87
N ARG A 538 -86.82 -17.67 -12.43
CA ARG A 538 -85.44 -17.99 -12.83
C ARG A 538 -84.92 -17.01 -13.88
N ASP A 539 -85.75 -16.66 -14.85
CA ASP A 539 -85.37 -15.76 -15.95
C ASP A 539 -85.18 -14.32 -15.43
N ARG A 540 -86.05 -13.88 -14.50
CA ARG A 540 -85.90 -12.58 -13.82
C ARG A 540 -84.63 -12.54 -12.96
N ARG A 541 -84.29 -13.63 -12.26
CA ARG A 541 -83.01 -13.76 -11.53
C ARG A 541 -81.80 -13.74 -12.48
N GLN A 542 -81.89 -14.35 -13.66
CA GLN A 542 -80.83 -14.31 -14.68
C GLN A 542 -80.65 -12.89 -15.27
N LEU A 543 -81.73 -12.14 -15.52
CA LEU A 543 -81.64 -10.73 -15.91
C LEU A 543 -80.94 -9.88 -14.82
N GLY A 544 -81.29 -10.10 -13.55
CA GLY A 544 -80.59 -9.46 -12.42
C GLY A 544 -79.09 -9.78 -12.36
N GLN A 545 -78.69 -11.01 -12.68
CA GLN A 545 -77.28 -11.38 -12.82
C GLN A 545 -76.59 -10.65 -13.98
N GLN A 546 -77.27 -10.40 -15.10
CA GLN A 546 -76.68 -9.63 -16.21
C GLN A 546 -76.47 -8.16 -15.84
N TYR A 547 -77.38 -7.53 -15.10
CA TYR A 547 -77.14 -6.16 -14.58
C TYR A 547 -75.96 -6.11 -13.61
N TYR A 548 -75.84 -7.08 -12.70
CA TYR A 548 -74.68 -7.17 -11.80
C TYR A 548 -73.35 -7.29 -12.57
N LEU A 549 -73.32 -8.05 -13.67
CA LEU A 549 -72.13 -8.16 -14.54
C LEU A 549 -71.79 -6.85 -15.25
N ARG A 550 -72.78 -6.10 -15.73
CA ARG A 550 -72.58 -4.74 -16.29
C ARG A 550 -72.05 -3.78 -15.22
N ASP A 551 -72.69 -3.73 -14.05
CA ASP A 551 -72.37 -2.76 -13.00
C ASP A 551 -71.03 -3.06 -12.30
N GLY A 552 -70.51 -4.30 -12.43
CA GLY A 552 -69.17 -4.71 -12.01
C GLY A 552 -68.12 -4.74 -13.14
N MET A 553 -68.49 -4.40 -14.37
CA MET A 553 -67.65 -4.61 -15.56
C MET A 553 -66.36 -3.79 -15.52
N ASP A 554 -66.45 -2.48 -15.25
CA ASP A 554 -65.29 -1.60 -15.37
C ASP A 554 -64.25 -1.85 -14.27
N ARG A 555 -64.68 -2.17 -13.04
CA ARG A 555 -63.78 -2.65 -11.97
C ARG A 555 -63.05 -3.95 -12.36
N THR A 556 -63.71 -4.80 -13.13
CA THR A 556 -63.13 -6.06 -13.66
C THR A 556 -62.17 -5.78 -14.81
N ARG A 557 -62.38 -4.72 -15.59
CA ARG A 557 -61.46 -4.24 -16.64
C ARG A 557 -60.21 -3.60 -16.02
N GLU A 558 -60.38 -2.64 -15.12
CA GLU A 558 -59.33 -1.96 -14.38
C GLU A 558 -58.39 -2.97 -13.68
N SER A 559 -58.95 -3.92 -12.93
CA SER A 559 -58.15 -4.95 -12.25
C SER A 559 -57.43 -5.90 -13.21
N LYS A 560 -58.06 -6.34 -14.32
CA LYS A 560 -57.38 -7.12 -15.36
C LYS A 560 -56.22 -6.34 -16.02
N ILE A 561 -56.41 -5.06 -16.32
CA ILE A 561 -55.40 -4.19 -16.94
C ILE A 561 -54.24 -3.92 -15.96
N ASN A 562 -54.53 -3.59 -14.71
CA ASN A 562 -53.51 -3.31 -13.69
C ASN A 562 -52.65 -4.55 -13.40
N LEU A 563 -53.24 -5.72 -13.16
CA LEU A 563 -52.51 -6.98 -12.94
C LEU A 563 -51.63 -7.38 -14.14
N MET A 564 -52.06 -7.00 -15.35
CA MET A 564 -51.30 -7.22 -16.57
C MET A 564 -50.12 -6.24 -16.67
N ARG A 565 -50.32 -4.95 -16.41
CA ARG A 565 -49.28 -3.90 -16.37
C ARG A 565 -48.25 -4.11 -15.26
N GLU A 566 -48.68 -4.54 -14.07
CA GLU A 566 -47.80 -4.94 -12.97
C GLU A 566 -46.85 -6.07 -13.41
N ARG A 567 -47.38 -7.08 -14.10
CA ARG A 567 -46.59 -8.18 -14.66
C ARG A 567 -45.65 -7.72 -15.78
N GLN A 568 -46.05 -6.73 -16.59
CA GLN A 568 -45.17 -6.13 -17.60
C GLN A 568 -44.02 -5.35 -16.94
N ALA A 569 -44.31 -4.53 -15.93
CA ALA A 569 -43.32 -3.75 -15.20
C ALA A 569 -42.24 -4.64 -14.55
N VAL A 570 -42.65 -5.72 -13.87
CA VAL A 570 -41.72 -6.72 -13.30
C VAL A 570 -40.81 -7.32 -14.40
N LYS A 571 -41.34 -7.60 -15.59
CA LYS A 571 -40.53 -8.12 -16.72
C LYS A 571 -39.55 -7.10 -17.29
N MET A 572 -39.90 -5.81 -17.33
CA MET A 572 -38.95 -4.77 -17.77
C MET A 572 -37.82 -4.63 -16.74
N GLU A 573 -38.13 -4.70 -15.44
CA GLU A 573 -37.10 -4.64 -14.39
C GLU A 573 -36.21 -5.90 -14.37
N GLU A 574 -36.79 -7.09 -14.54
CA GLU A 574 -36.04 -8.34 -14.73
C GLU A 574 -35.12 -8.33 -15.97
N LEU A 575 -35.45 -7.53 -17.00
CA LEU A 575 -34.59 -7.33 -18.17
C LEU A 575 -33.50 -6.30 -17.86
N ARG A 576 -33.87 -5.16 -17.26
CA ARG A 576 -32.96 -4.09 -16.82
C ARG A 576 -31.86 -4.60 -15.90
N VAL A 577 -32.19 -5.45 -14.92
CA VAL A 577 -31.22 -6.04 -13.99
C VAL A 577 -30.21 -6.91 -14.73
N LYS A 578 -30.67 -7.81 -15.63
CA LYS A 578 -29.77 -8.67 -16.43
C LYS A 578 -28.87 -7.86 -17.36
N GLN A 579 -29.40 -6.77 -17.94
CA GLN A 579 -28.62 -5.86 -18.76
C GLN A 579 -27.52 -5.16 -17.94
N ALA A 580 -27.85 -4.72 -16.71
CA ALA A 580 -26.86 -4.15 -15.79
C ALA A 580 -25.81 -5.19 -15.32
N GLU A 581 -26.20 -6.44 -15.07
CA GLU A 581 -25.30 -7.56 -14.76
C GLU A 581 -24.35 -7.86 -15.93
N GLU A 582 -24.86 -7.91 -17.17
CA GLU A 582 -24.03 -8.11 -18.37
C GLU A 582 -23.05 -6.94 -18.63
N PHE A 583 -23.46 -5.69 -18.37
CA PHE A 583 -22.55 -4.54 -18.43
C PHE A 583 -21.47 -4.59 -17.33
N ALA A 584 -21.84 -4.92 -16.09
CA ALA A 584 -20.90 -5.01 -14.97
C ALA A 584 -19.80 -6.05 -15.24
N LEU A 585 -20.19 -7.24 -15.73
CA LEU A 585 -19.24 -8.28 -16.12
C LEU A 585 -18.31 -7.85 -17.27
N LEU A 586 -18.78 -6.98 -18.18
CA LEU A 586 -17.93 -6.41 -19.23
C LEU A 586 -16.94 -5.37 -18.67
N THR A 587 -17.37 -4.53 -17.73
CA THR A 587 -16.47 -3.55 -17.09
C THR A 587 -15.44 -4.21 -16.19
N ASP A 588 -15.80 -5.26 -15.47
CA ASP A 588 -14.87 -6.06 -14.65
C ASP A 588 -13.82 -6.73 -15.56
N ALA A 589 -14.24 -7.30 -16.70
CA ALA A 589 -13.33 -7.88 -17.69
C ALA A 589 -12.42 -6.85 -18.39
N ARG A 590 -12.90 -5.61 -18.63
CA ARG A 590 -12.08 -4.49 -19.11
C ARG A 590 -10.99 -4.16 -18.08
N GLN A 591 -11.36 -4.01 -16.81
CA GLN A 591 -10.42 -3.69 -15.74
C GLN A 591 -9.39 -4.80 -15.58
N GLU A 592 -9.79 -6.07 -15.50
CA GLU A 592 -8.86 -7.20 -15.43
C GLU A 592 -7.87 -7.24 -16.61
N ALA A 593 -8.26 -6.79 -17.80
CA ALA A 593 -7.35 -6.75 -18.95
C ALA A 593 -6.33 -5.60 -18.86
N LEU A 594 -6.74 -4.44 -18.34
CA LEU A 594 -5.86 -3.29 -18.10
C LEU A 594 -4.89 -3.57 -16.94
N ASP A 595 -5.39 -4.09 -15.80
CA ASP A 595 -4.58 -4.47 -14.64
C ASP A 595 -3.47 -5.47 -14.99
N ARG A 596 -3.76 -6.43 -15.90
CA ARG A 596 -2.78 -7.40 -16.42
C ARG A 596 -1.72 -6.74 -17.30
N LEU A 597 -2.10 -5.74 -18.11
CA LEU A 597 -1.17 -5.00 -18.97
C LEU A 597 -0.26 -4.07 -18.15
N GLU A 598 -0.81 -3.35 -17.17
CA GLU A 598 -0.02 -2.56 -16.21
C GLU A 598 0.95 -3.47 -15.43
N SER A 599 0.47 -4.62 -14.95
CA SER A 599 1.31 -5.62 -14.27
C SER A 599 2.46 -6.15 -15.15
N GLN A 600 2.28 -6.23 -16.47
CA GLN A 600 3.35 -6.56 -17.42
C GLN A 600 4.31 -5.36 -17.60
N PHE A 601 3.79 -4.16 -17.80
CA PHE A 601 4.60 -2.94 -17.97
C PHE A 601 5.48 -2.65 -16.75
N VAL A 602 4.97 -2.80 -15.52
CA VAL A 602 5.76 -2.66 -14.28
C VAL A 602 6.90 -3.70 -14.22
N GLN A 603 6.67 -4.93 -14.69
CA GLN A 603 7.73 -5.94 -14.81
C GLN A 603 8.76 -5.56 -15.88
N GLU A 604 8.34 -5.01 -17.02
CA GLU A 604 9.25 -4.53 -18.06
C GLU A 604 10.08 -3.32 -17.62
N GLU A 605 9.50 -2.32 -16.95
CA GLU A 605 10.24 -1.18 -16.39
C GLU A 605 11.23 -1.64 -15.30
N SER A 606 10.88 -2.65 -14.49
CA SER A 606 11.81 -3.20 -13.50
C SER A 606 13.04 -3.86 -14.15
N GLN A 607 12.83 -4.61 -15.24
CA GLN A 607 13.90 -5.22 -16.03
C GLN A 607 14.74 -4.17 -16.76
N PHE A 608 14.09 -3.16 -17.33
CA PHE A 608 14.72 -2.02 -17.98
C PHE A 608 15.70 -1.31 -17.03
N ASN A 609 15.22 -0.94 -15.84
CA ASN A 609 16.05 -0.26 -14.84
C ASN A 609 17.20 -1.15 -14.35
N ALA A 610 16.98 -2.45 -14.16
CA ALA A 610 18.04 -3.39 -13.79
C ALA A 610 19.13 -3.54 -14.88
N VAL A 611 18.74 -3.62 -16.16
CA VAL A 611 19.69 -3.70 -17.29
C VAL A 611 20.49 -2.40 -17.43
N PHE A 612 19.85 -1.22 -17.33
CA PHE A 612 20.55 0.05 -17.39
C PHE A 612 21.46 0.30 -16.18
N ALA A 613 21.06 -0.07 -14.96
CA ALA A 613 21.93 -0.02 -13.79
C ALA A 613 23.15 -0.94 -13.94
N SER A 614 22.98 -2.14 -14.52
CA SER A 614 24.09 -3.03 -14.85
C SER A 614 25.03 -2.41 -15.89
N ARG A 615 24.49 -1.88 -17.01
CA ARG A 615 25.28 -1.21 -18.06
C ARG A 615 26.06 -0.01 -17.49
N GLN A 616 25.44 0.80 -16.64
CA GLN A 616 26.06 1.94 -15.94
C GLN A 616 27.25 1.48 -15.05
N SER A 617 27.06 0.44 -14.24
CA SER A 617 28.12 -0.09 -13.37
C SER A 617 29.32 -0.64 -14.16
N ARG A 618 29.07 -1.32 -15.29
CA ARG A 618 30.14 -1.79 -16.21
C ARG A 618 30.88 -0.63 -16.85
N LEU A 619 30.15 0.38 -17.34
CA LEU A 619 30.71 1.55 -17.99
C LEU A 619 31.58 2.39 -17.02
N GLN A 620 31.11 2.63 -15.79
CA GLN A 620 31.90 3.24 -14.71
C GLN A 620 33.19 2.47 -14.43
N SER A 621 33.10 1.13 -14.29
CA SER A 621 34.26 0.27 -14.06
C SER A 621 35.29 0.35 -15.19
N ARG A 622 34.80 0.43 -16.44
CA ARG A 622 35.61 0.56 -17.65
C ARG A 622 36.33 1.92 -17.72
N TRP A 623 35.66 3.01 -17.36
CA TRP A 623 36.24 4.35 -17.30
C TRP A 623 37.37 4.47 -16.28
N VAL A 624 37.14 4.00 -15.03
CA VAL A 624 38.18 3.99 -13.98
C VAL A 624 39.40 3.19 -14.44
N LEU A 625 39.20 2.00 -15.02
CA LEU A 625 40.31 1.20 -15.52
C LEU A 625 41.04 1.87 -16.69
N ALA A 626 40.33 2.52 -17.61
CA ALA A 626 40.94 3.23 -18.73
C ALA A 626 41.82 4.40 -18.28
N ILE A 627 41.41 5.15 -17.25
CA ILE A 627 42.19 6.24 -16.66
C ILE A 627 43.46 5.68 -16.02
N GLU A 628 43.36 4.66 -15.16
CA GLU A 628 44.54 4.06 -14.51
C GLU A 628 45.51 3.43 -15.51
N VAL A 629 45.00 2.74 -16.54
CA VAL A 629 45.79 2.19 -17.65
C VAL A 629 46.58 3.29 -18.35
N LEU A 630 45.91 4.37 -18.77
CA LEU A 630 46.57 5.47 -19.48
C LEU A 630 47.59 6.20 -18.58
N CYS A 631 47.26 6.41 -17.30
CA CYS A 631 48.21 6.97 -16.33
C CYS A 631 49.45 6.08 -16.21
N LYS A 632 49.31 4.76 -16.04
CA LYS A 632 50.44 3.83 -15.90
C LYS A 632 51.26 3.66 -17.19
N GLU A 633 50.60 3.63 -18.35
CA GLU A 633 51.28 3.63 -19.65
C GLU A 633 52.14 4.89 -19.85
N LEU A 634 51.67 6.05 -19.39
CA LEU A 634 52.42 7.32 -19.45
C LEU A 634 53.52 7.42 -18.38
N GLU A 635 53.25 6.98 -17.14
CA GLU A 635 54.24 6.88 -16.04
C GLU A 635 55.41 5.95 -16.44
N ALA A 636 55.13 4.86 -17.14
CA ALA A 636 56.15 3.94 -17.66
C ALA A 636 56.98 4.52 -18.82
N GLN A 637 56.40 5.40 -19.64
CA GLN A 637 57.11 6.13 -20.70
C GLN A 637 57.98 7.28 -20.16
N ASN A 638 57.59 7.87 -19.02
CA ASN A 638 58.21 9.08 -18.45
C ASN A 638 58.62 8.84 -16.97
N PRO A 639 59.64 8.00 -16.73
CA PRO A 639 60.01 7.59 -15.37
C PRO A 639 60.36 8.80 -14.49
N GLY A 640 59.65 8.93 -13.37
CA GLY A 640 59.79 10.04 -12.43
C GLY A 640 58.69 11.11 -12.51
N GLN A 641 57.82 11.08 -13.52
CA GLN A 641 56.59 11.89 -13.54
C GLN A 641 55.41 11.06 -13.01
N ILE A 642 54.57 11.68 -12.18
CA ILE A 642 53.24 11.15 -11.82
C ILE A 642 52.20 12.00 -12.53
N TYR A 643 51.23 11.36 -13.17
CA TYR A 643 50.15 12.07 -13.87
C TYR A 643 48.89 12.17 -13.01
N HIS A 644 48.17 13.28 -13.17
CA HIS A 644 46.88 13.47 -12.53
C HIS A 644 45.85 12.48 -13.10
N ARG A 645 45.23 11.70 -12.22
CA ARG A 645 44.03 10.93 -12.53
C ARG A 645 42.85 11.89 -12.56
N ILE A 646 42.15 11.96 -13.68
CA ILE A 646 40.91 12.72 -13.79
C ILE A 646 39.77 12.00 -13.07
N ASP A 647 38.80 12.75 -12.55
CA ASP A 647 37.53 12.19 -12.10
C ASP A 647 36.76 11.60 -13.28
N ILE A 648 36.01 10.52 -13.04
CA ILE A 648 35.06 9.97 -14.01
C ILE A 648 33.86 10.92 -14.21
N PRO A 649 33.22 10.95 -15.40
CA PRO A 649 32.05 11.76 -15.66
C PRO A 649 30.96 11.57 -14.58
N ARG A 650 30.53 12.69 -13.97
CA ARG A 650 29.46 12.67 -12.97
C ARG A 650 28.13 12.34 -13.64
N TRP A 651 27.49 11.29 -13.13
CA TRP A 651 26.13 10.92 -13.50
C TRP A 651 25.14 11.98 -13.01
N PRO A 652 24.14 12.38 -13.83
CA PRO A 652 23.12 13.34 -13.41
C PRO A 652 22.29 12.76 -12.27
N ASP A 653 21.94 13.60 -11.30
CA ASP A 653 21.10 13.19 -10.17
C ASP A 653 19.68 12.90 -10.68
N GLU A 654 19.10 11.74 -10.32
CA GLU A 654 17.82 11.21 -10.88
C GLU A 654 16.57 12.06 -10.60
N LYS A 655 16.73 13.25 -10.00
CA LYS A 655 15.67 14.24 -9.73
C LYS A 655 15.58 15.32 -10.82
N HIS A 656 16.41 15.22 -11.87
CA HIS A 656 16.57 16.23 -12.93
C HIS A 656 16.56 15.63 -14.35
N LEU A 657 15.92 14.47 -14.52
CA LEU A 657 15.61 13.81 -15.80
C LEU A 657 14.11 13.51 -15.85
#